data_AF-A0A2N0QBC6-F1
#
_entry.id   AF-A0A2N0QBC6-F1
#
_cell.length_a   1.000
_cell.length_b   1.000
_cell.length_c   1.000
_cell.angle_alpha   90.00
_cell.angle_beta   90.00
_cell.angle_gamma   90.00
#
_symmetry.space_group_name_H-M   'P 1'
#
loop_
_entity.id
_entity.type
_entity.pdbx_description
1 polymer ?
#
loop_
_entity_poly.entity_id
_entity_poly.type
_entity_poly.pdbx_seq_one_letter_code
_entity_poly.pdbx_strand_id
1 'polypeptide(L)'
;MSIGYTSISSLDEYELEDSHKIVLKYTRRLEKATKNIHGRINSNEPFVTSEQRTYMNEIARVDPNLLDDIVNQLIKNNRLDEITSKNIIQLREIFMEELVKAYANLSFSDEDEEWECSLSQISKNLPSSPLASISKSPIENPWITKNHLSTKMPGEYENYVEGKTFLDKFEIIRILKPFGPIEPTNNLWNNIRINCGVKTHEVLREACRDYFSTLSNVNAFVEMTRLINRNLVNVWSLSSKEFPKIGSGVHVLYSGNVMLKENKLILTLNPPKLGTSKRYYRMLSSERFLHLKVKDINHLDDNQKLRIQKFLLFPLSLAGRIYEFLYAKSDKLYFFATSGLDIPDHISIWQAINYNLPIEINKNMTATKFFSRISLGFSNSTPSIIFEQKEIRYVKDITINGCCYTDGCAAISPAAMKEVGEILGCHETPSAIQGRIGGAKGVWYIDPHKDLSGNKWIEIRESQIKYKHNFDSNFVHLRTLEVLHVACSPTSPGALNSQFIMVLANGGVSVSVFFTKMKNYIEKTKSEVVGCDDPRALIAWMTKNTNVMRKRLERLHDHFKDESDDENNEIDSSMDLGSEIYAMSGFPNSPSEKCIQMLQAGFTPSTCPYLAKNLKIVLSSTLKSLFTKYRINIPSSRFLICIADPTKTLNPGEVFIQLNSGAGRDESTGLPFGIIEGEVILARNPCNLPSDIVKVKAVKNANLCDYHNVVVFPVNVDLKDNVPLATHLSGGDYDGDKIFCCWDSEIVKGYKNSPLLPLDSRVKNAFEENKESIDYLLSSSDSSQIGSKLQEIILDNYFKDLETPRGLYDYWHKLQSSEFEIPNKESVYLAQMCAQLIDATKQGLTIRPSVQQRDSEIFGKLSVPYWMGKDHNSFKDRCNIKKQEGTNRGNFGVKSMMDILCFSIEKEMNQVNSKDFSVTEMKRGPDPHIYKFWYNELTRAQQMEESLYVEDLNLISTHALQIAQNYNKKYAQTFCDRDRKETEQRPSQYKLNEELKGIDYECLTKFLNTPPIEKYKSSILRSLKDRKSTIREDPLSIFELQLKAASLYLSSFSKKPDGQVCWVIAFRILCNIKSQMLESERNFSVGGPRSIIDDVWQALMIDKTFLKYR
;
A
#
# COMPACT_ATOMS: atom_id res chain seq x y z
N MET A 1 42.56 59.37 14.60
CA MET A 1 41.78 60.59 14.27
C MET A 1 40.48 60.10 13.63
N SER A 2 39.24 60.52 13.94
CA SER A 2 38.63 61.35 15.01
C SER A 2 37.10 61.27 14.78
N ILE A 3 36.14 61.21 15.71
CA ILE A 3 36.05 61.17 17.20
C ILE A 3 34.84 60.24 17.55
N GLY A 4 34.72 59.72 18.79
CA GLY A 4 33.62 58.84 19.21
C GLY A 4 32.47 59.54 19.98
N TYR A 5 31.38 58.81 20.25
CA TYR A 5 30.35 59.19 21.23
C TYR A 5 29.79 57.98 22.00
N THR A 6 29.88 58.08 23.33
CA THR A 6 29.02 57.57 24.41
C THR A 6 28.12 56.33 24.25
N SER A 7 28.24 55.43 25.22
CA SER A 7 27.22 54.49 25.68
C SER A 7 25.92 55.16 26.13
N ILE A 8 24.78 54.49 25.87
CA ILE A 8 23.58 54.56 26.72
C ILE A 8 23.42 53.19 27.39
N SER A 9 23.03 53.19 28.65
CA SER A 9 23.06 52.05 29.56
C SER A 9 21.67 51.53 29.92
N SER A 10 21.53 50.20 29.98
CA SER A 10 20.76 49.41 30.96
C SER A 10 19.40 49.93 31.45
N LEU A 11 18.35 49.28 30.94
CA LEU A 11 16.98 49.01 31.43
C LEU A 11 16.52 47.87 30.46
N ASP A 12 16.10 46.64 30.81
CA ASP A 12 15.32 46.16 31.98
C ASP A 12 15.67 44.71 32.43
N GLU A 13 16.93 44.24 32.33
CA GLU A 13 17.27 42.85 32.74
C GLU A 13 17.25 42.60 34.27
N TYR A 14 17.14 43.65 35.11
CA TYR A 14 17.15 43.51 36.58
C TYR A 14 15.78 43.25 37.23
N GLU A 15 14.66 43.66 36.61
CA GLU A 15 13.33 43.50 37.23
C GLU A 15 12.75 42.08 37.09
N LEU A 16 13.04 41.41 35.96
CA LEU A 16 12.61 40.03 35.68
C LEU A 16 13.16 39.00 36.68
N GLU A 17 14.30 39.28 37.30
CA GLU A 17 14.91 38.41 38.32
C GLU A 17 14.24 38.53 39.69
N ASP A 18 13.54 39.62 40.00
CA ASP A 18 12.97 39.86 41.34
C ASP A 18 11.51 39.41 41.45
N SER A 19 10.69 39.64 40.40
CA SER A 19 9.31 39.12 40.34
C SER A 19 9.27 37.60 40.46
N HIS A 20 10.17 36.88 39.78
CA HIS A 20 10.30 35.43 39.90
C HIS A 20 10.66 34.96 41.32
N LYS A 21 11.52 35.69 42.05
CA LYS A 21 11.86 35.37 43.45
C LYS A 21 10.65 35.57 44.37
N ILE A 22 9.87 36.63 44.15
CA ILE A 22 8.63 36.95 44.87
C ILE A 22 7.55 35.88 44.62
N VAL A 23 7.33 35.47 43.37
CA VAL A 23 6.37 34.41 43.03
C VAL A 23 6.81 33.04 43.57
N LEU A 24 8.11 32.74 43.60
CA LEU A 24 8.62 31.52 44.24
C LEU A 24 8.35 31.49 45.74
N LYS A 25 8.53 32.64 46.43
CA LYS A 25 8.25 32.82 47.86
C LYS A 25 6.77 32.53 48.15
N TYR A 26 5.85 33.10 47.38
CA TYR A 26 4.41 32.89 47.58
C TYR A 26 3.92 31.51 47.14
N THR A 27 4.47 30.94 46.06
CA THR A 27 4.20 29.55 45.66
C THR A 27 4.51 28.58 46.81
N ARG A 28 5.70 28.67 47.42
CA ARG A 28 6.09 27.84 48.58
C ARG A 28 5.19 28.07 49.80
N ARG A 29 4.73 29.30 50.02
CA ARG A 29 3.83 29.65 51.13
C ARG A 29 2.45 29.01 50.96
N LEU A 30 1.88 29.07 49.75
CA LEU A 30 0.64 28.41 49.38
C LEU A 30 0.75 26.89 49.41
N GLU A 31 1.86 26.31 48.91
CA GLU A 31 2.11 24.87 49.00
C GLU A 31 2.16 24.38 50.45
N LYS A 32 2.75 25.16 51.37
CA LYS A 32 2.78 24.83 52.80
C LYS A 32 1.39 24.91 53.42
N ALA A 33 0.62 25.98 53.16
CA ALA A 33 -0.73 26.17 53.68
C ALA A 33 -1.73 25.12 53.15
N THR A 34 -1.58 24.69 51.89
CA THR A 34 -2.51 23.76 51.23
C THR A 34 -2.06 22.29 51.29
N LYS A 35 -0.99 21.97 52.03
CA LYS A 35 -0.39 20.63 52.07
C LYS A 35 -1.33 19.54 52.62
N ASN A 36 -2.17 19.91 53.60
CA ASN A 36 -3.03 18.98 54.34
C ASN A 36 -4.49 18.98 53.84
N ILE A 37 -4.79 19.66 52.74
CA ILE A 37 -6.15 19.80 52.20
C ILE A 37 -6.50 18.57 51.36
N HIS A 38 -7.69 18.02 51.58
CA HIS A 38 -8.16 16.84 50.84
C HIS A 38 -8.40 17.15 49.36
N GLY A 39 -8.10 16.17 48.49
CA GLY A 39 -8.30 16.24 47.04
C GLY A 39 -7.05 16.14 46.17
N ARG A 40 -5.84 16.23 46.75
CA ARG A 40 -4.58 15.96 46.02
C ARG A 40 -4.52 14.50 45.57
N ILE A 41 -4.18 14.26 44.30
CA ILE A 41 -4.00 12.89 43.77
C ILE A 41 -2.64 12.31 44.22
N ASN A 42 -1.67 13.18 44.47
CA ASN A 42 -0.34 12.84 44.98
C ASN A 42 0.11 13.90 46.00
N SER A 43 0.79 13.49 47.09
CA SER A 43 1.30 14.41 48.11
C SER A 43 2.30 15.45 47.58
N ASN A 44 2.97 15.12 46.47
CA ASN A 44 3.96 15.99 45.80
C ASN A 44 3.37 16.87 44.68
N GLU A 45 2.06 16.90 44.50
CA GLU A 45 1.40 17.76 43.49
C GLU A 45 1.54 19.26 43.88
N PRO A 46 2.10 20.15 43.04
CA PRO A 46 2.26 21.57 43.38
C PRO A 46 0.90 22.27 43.43
N PHE A 47 0.67 23.19 44.37
CA PHE A 47 -0.62 23.89 44.46
C PHE A 47 -0.83 24.84 43.28
N VAL A 48 0.18 25.67 42.99
CA VAL A 48 0.13 26.68 41.93
C VAL A 48 0.41 26.04 40.57
N THR A 49 -0.54 26.16 39.64
CA THR A 49 -0.40 25.69 38.26
C THR A 49 0.54 26.58 37.45
N SER A 50 0.99 26.12 36.28
CA SER A 50 1.82 26.93 35.37
C SER A 50 1.12 28.21 34.93
N GLU A 51 -0.20 28.15 34.70
CA GLU A 51 -1.05 29.27 34.33
C GLU A 51 -1.20 30.29 35.47
N GLN A 52 -1.55 29.82 36.68
CA GLN A 52 -1.58 30.68 37.88
C GLN A 52 -0.24 31.37 38.10
N ARG A 53 0.88 30.69 37.86
CA ARG A 53 2.22 31.27 37.97
C ARG A 53 2.46 32.40 36.97
N THR A 54 1.92 32.33 35.75
CA THR A 54 2.00 33.43 34.77
C THR A 54 1.30 34.67 35.29
N TYR A 55 0.05 34.54 35.77
CA TYR A 55 -0.68 35.67 36.36
C TYR A 55 0.01 36.22 37.62
N MET A 56 0.53 35.35 38.49
CA MET A 56 1.33 35.78 39.64
C MET A 56 2.59 36.54 39.21
N ASN A 57 3.27 36.14 38.13
CA ASN A 57 4.46 36.83 37.62
C ASN A 57 4.12 38.24 37.12
N GLU A 58 3.04 38.43 36.36
CA GLU A 58 2.66 39.75 35.87
C GLU A 58 2.13 40.65 37.00
N ILE A 59 1.32 40.14 37.92
CA ILE A 59 0.91 40.91 39.11
C ILE A 59 2.14 41.28 39.94
N ALA A 60 3.08 40.36 40.17
CA ALA A 60 4.33 40.66 40.88
C ALA A 60 5.26 41.62 40.12
N ARG A 61 5.08 41.81 38.81
CA ARG A 61 5.84 42.77 38.00
C ARG A 61 5.27 44.19 38.14
N VAL A 62 3.95 44.33 38.30
CA VAL A 62 3.27 45.63 38.38
C VAL A 62 3.01 46.07 39.83
N ASP A 63 2.48 45.20 40.69
CA ASP A 63 2.32 45.44 42.14
C ASP A 63 2.62 44.16 42.97
N PRO A 64 3.85 44.02 43.49
CA PRO A 64 4.22 42.90 44.36
C PRO A 64 3.45 42.84 45.70
N ASN A 65 2.89 43.95 46.16
CA ASN A 65 2.13 44.01 47.42
C ASN A 65 0.71 43.48 47.19
N LEU A 66 0.08 43.83 46.07
CA LEU A 66 -1.21 43.27 45.65
C LEU A 66 -1.15 41.73 45.59
N LEU A 67 -0.04 41.15 45.09
CA LEU A 67 0.14 39.70 45.13
C LEU A 67 0.24 39.12 46.55
N ASP A 68 0.96 39.77 47.48
CA ASP A 68 0.98 39.31 48.88
C ASP A 68 -0.42 39.40 49.51
N ASP A 69 -1.17 40.47 49.23
CA ASP A 69 -2.54 40.63 49.73
C ASP A 69 -3.50 39.55 49.20
N ILE A 70 -3.46 39.21 47.91
CA ILE A 70 -4.26 38.10 47.34
C ILE A 70 -3.90 36.78 48.03
N VAL A 71 -2.61 36.50 48.21
CA VAL A 71 -2.11 35.27 48.84
C VAL A 71 -2.48 35.22 50.33
N ASN A 72 -2.35 36.33 51.05
CA ASN A 72 -2.74 36.48 52.44
C ASN A 72 -4.26 36.33 52.60
N GLN A 73 -5.07 36.94 51.73
CA GLN A 73 -6.53 36.84 51.73
C GLN A 73 -6.99 35.42 51.38
N LEU A 74 -6.38 34.74 50.41
CA LEU A 74 -6.73 33.34 50.10
C LEU A 74 -6.53 32.44 51.34
N ILE A 75 -5.39 32.58 52.03
CA ILE A 75 -5.06 31.82 53.24
C ILE A 75 -6.03 32.16 54.39
N LYS A 76 -6.29 33.45 54.63
CA LYS A 76 -7.10 33.95 55.75
C LYS A 76 -8.60 33.72 55.56
N ASN A 77 -9.15 34.04 54.39
CA ASN A 77 -10.59 33.97 54.11
C ASN A 77 -11.08 32.52 53.97
N ASN A 78 -10.21 31.61 53.51
CA ASN A 78 -10.51 30.17 53.50
C ASN A 78 -10.00 29.43 54.74
N ARG A 79 -9.54 30.15 55.78
CA ARG A 79 -8.99 29.61 57.05
C ARG A 79 -8.16 28.33 56.85
N LEU A 80 -7.16 28.36 55.97
CA LEU A 80 -6.45 27.14 55.54
C LEU A 80 -5.67 26.42 56.66
N ASP A 81 -5.56 27.03 57.84
CA ASP A 81 -4.99 26.47 59.07
C ASP A 81 -6.02 25.76 59.99
N GLU A 82 -7.33 25.85 59.70
CA GLU A 82 -8.42 25.11 60.35
C GLU A 82 -9.09 24.16 59.33
N ILE A 83 -9.69 23.05 59.78
CA ILE A 83 -10.25 22.01 58.88
C ILE A 83 -11.46 22.55 58.10
N THR A 84 -11.23 23.06 56.89
CA THR A 84 -12.27 23.59 56.00
C THR A 84 -12.77 22.59 54.94
N SER A 85 -14.04 22.76 54.54
CA SER A 85 -14.80 21.82 53.71
C SER A 85 -14.54 21.89 52.19
N LYS A 86 -13.57 22.68 51.72
CA LYS A 86 -13.27 22.86 50.29
C LYS A 86 -12.15 21.91 49.83
N ASN A 87 -12.33 21.29 48.68
CA ASN A 87 -11.31 20.48 48.02
C ASN A 87 -10.23 21.38 47.37
N ILE A 88 -8.99 20.90 47.25
CA ILE A 88 -7.89 21.64 46.62
C ILE A 88 -8.18 22.13 45.19
N ILE A 89 -9.01 21.43 44.42
CA ILE A 89 -9.43 21.87 43.07
C ILE A 89 -10.22 23.18 43.16
N GLN A 90 -11.20 23.26 44.07
CA GLN A 90 -12.01 24.45 44.30
C GLN A 90 -11.17 25.64 44.82
N LEU A 91 -10.11 25.37 45.59
CA LEU A 91 -9.18 26.41 46.03
C LEU A 91 -8.28 26.90 44.90
N ARG A 92 -7.95 26.07 43.90
CA ARG A 92 -7.26 26.53 42.68
C ARG A 92 -8.18 27.38 41.82
N GLU A 93 -9.45 27.00 41.66
CA GLU A 93 -10.46 27.80 40.94
C GLU A 93 -10.63 29.18 41.57
N ILE A 94 -10.86 29.25 42.89
CA ILE A 94 -10.96 30.52 43.64
C ILE A 94 -9.67 31.35 43.51
N PHE A 95 -8.48 30.72 43.63
CA PHE A 95 -7.23 31.44 43.50
C PHE A 95 -7.02 31.97 42.07
N MET A 96 -7.46 31.24 41.05
CA MET A 96 -7.41 31.71 39.67
C MET A 96 -8.38 32.87 39.44
N GLU A 97 -9.62 32.80 39.95
CA GLU A 97 -10.55 33.94 39.86
C GLU A 97 -9.99 35.22 40.48
N GLU A 98 -9.37 35.15 41.66
CA GLU A 98 -8.77 36.32 42.30
C GLU A 98 -7.52 36.83 41.55
N LEU A 99 -6.71 35.94 40.99
CA LEU A 99 -5.59 36.32 40.12
C LEU A 99 -6.07 36.98 38.81
N VAL A 100 -7.12 36.47 38.15
CA VAL A 100 -7.68 37.10 36.94
C VAL A 100 -8.26 38.47 37.28
N LYS A 101 -9.04 38.60 38.36
CA LYS A 101 -9.59 39.89 38.82
C LYS A 101 -8.51 40.90 39.12
N ALA A 102 -7.44 40.48 39.82
CA ALA A 102 -6.33 41.36 40.13
C ALA A 102 -5.57 41.79 38.88
N TYR A 103 -5.27 40.84 37.98
CA TYR A 103 -4.62 41.11 36.70
C TYR A 103 -5.41 42.06 35.81
N ALA A 104 -6.74 41.89 35.73
CA ALA A 104 -7.63 42.78 34.98
C ALA A 104 -7.75 44.19 35.58
N ASN A 105 -7.41 44.36 36.86
CA ASN A 105 -7.40 45.66 37.55
C ASN A 105 -6.00 46.28 37.64
N LEU A 106 -4.97 45.68 37.02
CA LEU A 106 -3.66 46.31 36.91
C LEU A 106 -3.75 47.47 35.91
N SER A 107 -3.44 48.68 36.37
CA SER A 107 -3.35 49.86 35.51
C SER A 107 -2.06 49.81 34.67
N PHE A 108 -2.13 49.08 33.55
CA PHE A 108 -1.16 49.21 32.47
C PHE A 108 -1.23 50.63 31.92
N SER A 109 -0.07 51.28 31.75
CA SER A 109 0.00 52.70 31.39
C SER A 109 -0.50 52.95 29.96
N ASP A 110 -1.67 53.58 29.85
CA ASP A 110 -2.32 54.25 28.71
C ASP A 110 -1.69 54.10 27.30
N GLU A 111 -1.74 52.89 26.72
CA GLU A 111 -1.96 52.72 25.26
C GLU A 111 -3.02 51.63 24.92
N ASP A 112 -3.71 51.05 25.93
CA ASP A 112 -4.67 49.95 25.77
C ASP A 112 -6.01 50.19 26.53
N GLU A 113 -6.88 51.07 26.03
CA GLU A 113 -8.31 51.12 26.45
C GLU A 113 -9.26 51.35 25.26
N GLU A 114 -9.99 50.31 24.83
CA GLU A 114 -11.43 50.36 24.51
C GLU A 114 -12.00 48.95 24.22
N TRP A 115 -11.95 48.04 25.21
CA TRP A 115 -12.72 46.79 25.19
C TRP A 115 -13.35 46.54 26.57
N GLU A 116 -14.63 46.88 26.74
CA GLU A 116 -15.67 45.96 27.23
C GLU A 116 -17.05 46.64 27.35
N CYS A 117 -17.84 46.64 26.27
CA CYS A 117 -19.31 46.52 26.35
C CYS A 117 -19.96 46.38 24.96
N SER A 118 -20.05 45.14 24.43
CA SER A 118 -21.16 44.65 23.55
C SER A 118 -20.90 43.21 23.07
N LEU A 119 -20.75 42.27 24.02
CA LEU A 119 -20.50 40.85 23.75
C LEU A 119 -21.73 40.08 23.20
N SER A 120 -22.59 40.73 22.42
CA SER A 120 -23.86 40.19 21.93
C SER A 120 -24.17 40.44 20.44
N GLN A 121 -23.44 41.31 19.72
CA GLN A 121 -23.76 41.67 18.32
C GLN A 121 -22.58 41.91 17.35
N ILE A 122 -21.44 41.23 17.47
CA ILE A 122 -20.45 41.14 16.36
C ILE A 122 -20.18 39.68 15.98
N SER A 123 -21.05 39.15 15.12
CA SER A 123 -20.79 37.97 14.27
C SER A 123 -20.60 38.40 12.81
N LYS A 124 -19.74 39.41 12.58
CA LYS A 124 -19.29 39.88 11.25
C LYS A 124 -18.02 40.73 11.37
N ASN A 125 -17.05 40.45 10.49
CA ASN A 125 -15.85 41.24 10.19
C ASN A 125 -14.70 41.23 11.23
N LEU A 126 -13.73 40.34 11.03
CA LEU A 126 -12.32 40.63 11.36
C LEU A 126 -11.64 41.33 10.17
N PRO A 127 -10.67 42.24 10.39
CA PRO A 127 -9.93 42.92 9.33
C PRO A 127 -8.87 42.02 8.66
N SER A 128 -8.60 42.28 7.39
CA SER A 128 -7.59 41.56 6.59
C SER A 128 -6.17 42.02 6.87
N SER A 129 -5.19 41.11 6.87
CA SER A 129 -3.76 41.47 6.82
C SER A 129 -3.41 42.27 5.55
N PRO A 130 -2.32 43.08 5.58
CA PRO A 130 -1.96 43.98 4.49
C PRO A 130 -1.15 43.27 3.40
N LEU A 131 -1.80 42.42 2.61
CA LEU A 131 -1.34 42.08 1.26
C LEU A 131 -2.22 42.78 0.24
N ALA A 132 -1.75 43.94 -0.22
CA ALA A 132 -2.48 44.86 -1.10
C ALA A 132 -1.73 45.11 -2.42
N SER A 133 -1.61 44.07 -3.26
CA SER A 133 -1.50 44.23 -4.72
C SER A 133 -1.79 42.92 -5.47
N ILE A 134 -3.06 42.48 -5.45
CA ILE A 134 -3.82 41.80 -6.53
C ILE A 134 -5.18 41.35 -5.95
N SER A 135 -6.26 41.91 -6.48
CA SER A 135 -7.70 41.60 -6.26
C SER A 135 -8.11 40.80 -5.01
N LYS A 136 -8.61 41.48 -3.97
CA LYS A 136 -9.20 40.85 -2.77
C LYS A 136 -10.62 40.33 -3.01
N SER A 137 -10.79 39.01 -2.89
CA SER A 137 -11.95 38.41 -2.22
C SER A 137 -11.43 37.37 -1.22
N PRO A 138 -12.01 37.24 -0.01
CA PRO A 138 -11.58 36.21 0.92
C PRO A 138 -11.87 34.85 0.31
N ILE A 139 -10.84 34.02 0.15
CA ILE A 139 -10.99 32.66 -0.38
C ILE A 139 -11.73 31.83 0.66
N GLU A 140 -13.04 31.71 0.48
CA GLU A 140 -13.91 30.83 1.25
C GLU A 140 -13.36 29.39 1.20
N ASN A 141 -13.34 28.70 2.34
CA ASN A 141 -12.75 27.37 2.51
C ASN A 141 -13.04 26.47 1.29
N PRO A 142 -12.01 25.95 0.60
CA PRO A 142 -12.21 25.18 -0.63
C PRO A 142 -12.80 23.79 -0.35
N TRP A 143 -12.70 23.26 0.87
CA TRP A 143 -13.08 21.89 1.22
C TRP A 143 -14.60 21.72 1.38
N ILE A 144 -15.19 20.93 0.50
CA ILE A 144 -16.61 20.56 0.52
C ILE A 144 -16.77 19.03 0.41
N THR A 145 -17.95 18.50 0.75
CA THR A 145 -18.28 17.09 0.43
C THR A 145 -18.99 17.04 -0.93
N LYS A 146 -19.32 15.83 -1.40
CA LYS A 146 -20.12 15.65 -2.63
C LYS A 146 -21.52 16.31 -2.54
N ASN A 147 -22.09 16.39 -1.33
CA ASN A 147 -23.48 16.77 -1.11
C ASN A 147 -23.65 18.04 -0.24
N HIS A 148 -22.58 18.53 0.41
CA HIS A 148 -22.64 19.64 1.37
C HIS A 148 -21.46 20.60 1.21
N LEU A 149 -21.70 21.89 1.50
CA LEU A 149 -20.74 23.00 1.35
C LEU A 149 -19.63 23.05 2.42
N SER A 150 -19.47 22.01 3.24
CA SER A 150 -18.47 21.96 4.32
C SER A 150 -18.16 20.53 4.70
N THR A 151 -16.89 20.25 5.02
CA THR A 151 -16.42 18.97 5.61
C THR A 151 -16.53 18.92 7.13
N LYS A 152 -16.85 20.05 7.78
CA LYS A 152 -16.98 20.12 9.25
C LYS A 152 -18.06 19.17 9.75
N MET A 153 -17.80 18.54 10.89
CA MET A 153 -18.83 17.80 11.62
C MET A 153 -19.89 18.80 12.14
N PRO A 154 -21.20 18.53 12.01
CA PRO A 154 -22.23 19.40 12.60
C PRO A 154 -22.12 19.39 14.12
N GLY A 155 -22.24 20.55 14.78
CA GLY A 155 -22.09 20.67 16.24
C GLY A 155 -23.10 19.81 17.02
N GLU A 156 -24.31 19.61 16.49
CA GLU A 156 -25.31 18.69 17.06
C GLU A 156 -24.80 17.26 17.22
N TYR A 157 -23.83 16.83 16.39
CA TYR A 157 -23.32 15.45 16.38
C TYR A 157 -22.28 15.24 17.48
N GLU A 158 -21.59 16.30 17.93
CA GLU A 158 -20.52 16.24 18.94
C GLU A 158 -21.03 15.58 20.23
N ASN A 159 -22.24 15.96 20.67
CA ASN A 159 -22.92 15.39 21.85
C ASN A 159 -23.25 13.88 21.74
N TYR A 160 -23.37 13.33 20.53
CA TYR A 160 -23.67 11.91 20.30
C TYR A 160 -22.43 11.06 20.06
N VAL A 161 -21.32 11.67 19.64
CA VAL A 161 -20.03 11.01 19.41
C VAL A 161 -18.99 11.29 20.51
N GLU A 162 -19.42 11.92 21.61
CA GLU A 162 -18.63 12.07 22.83
C GLU A 162 -18.20 10.69 23.39
N GLY A 163 -16.97 10.62 23.91
CA GLY A 163 -16.38 9.40 24.48
C GLY A 163 -15.99 8.28 23.49
N LYS A 164 -16.47 8.36 22.23
CA LYS A 164 -16.17 7.42 21.13
C LYS A 164 -14.71 7.41 20.71
N THR A 165 -14.26 6.32 20.08
CA THR A 165 -12.95 6.26 19.43
C THR A 165 -12.92 7.15 18.18
N PHE A 166 -11.73 7.49 17.66
CA PHE A 166 -11.65 8.23 16.41
C PHE A 166 -12.19 7.44 15.22
N LEU A 167 -11.96 6.12 15.20
CA LEU A 167 -12.50 5.23 14.17
C LEU A 167 -14.04 5.22 14.17
N ASP A 168 -14.69 5.27 15.35
CA ASP A 168 -16.16 5.45 15.46
C ASP A 168 -16.59 6.76 14.80
N LYS A 169 -15.96 7.89 15.19
CA LYS A 169 -16.27 9.21 14.64
C LYS A 169 -16.11 9.23 13.11
N PHE A 170 -15.03 8.65 12.59
CA PHE A 170 -14.74 8.58 11.15
C PHE A 170 -15.78 7.77 10.38
N GLU A 171 -16.14 6.57 10.84
CA GLU A 171 -17.19 5.77 10.18
C GLU A 171 -18.56 6.45 10.24
N ILE A 172 -18.92 7.04 11.40
CA ILE A 172 -20.18 7.79 11.58
C ILE A 172 -20.27 8.93 10.57
N ILE A 173 -19.29 9.83 10.50
CA ILE A 173 -19.34 10.96 9.54
C ILE A 173 -19.26 10.55 8.08
N ARG A 174 -18.72 9.36 7.78
CA ARG A 174 -18.56 8.83 6.42
C ARG A 174 -19.86 8.22 5.89
N ILE A 175 -20.63 7.56 6.74
CA ILE A 175 -21.86 6.83 6.39
C ILE A 175 -23.10 7.72 6.52
N LEU A 176 -23.12 8.60 7.50
CA LEU A 176 -24.14 9.63 7.68
C LEU A 176 -23.73 10.89 6.91
N LYS A 177 -24.66 11.85 6.77
CA LYS A 177 -24.29 13.20 6.32
C LYS A 177 -23.23 13.81 7.26
N PRO A 178 -22.33 14.69 6.79
CA PRO A 178 -22.33 15.34 5.48
C PRO A 178 -21.63 14.56 4.35
N PHE A 179 -21.03 13.39 4.57
CA PHE A 179 -20.36 12.64 3.50
C PHE A 179 -21.25 11.55 2.87
N GLY A 180 -21.95 10.79 3.71
CA GLY A 180 -22.84 9.72 3.30
C GLY A 180 -24.26 10.21 2.94
N PRO A 181 -25.13 9.31 2.46
CA PRO A 181 -26.46 9.65 2.00
C PRO A 181 -27.54 9.63 3.10
N ILE A 182 -27.21 9.17 4.32
CA ILE A 182 -28.18 8.90 5.39
C ILE A 182 -28.36 10.13 6.29
N GLU A 183 -29.60 10.59 6.43
CA GLU A 183 -30.02 11.51 7.50
C GLU A 183 -30.07 10.74 8.83
N PRO A 184 -29.40 11.20 9.90
CA PRO A 184 -29.56 10.57 11.20
C PRO A 184 -30.89 10.94 11.85
N THR A 185 -31.57 9.94 12.40
CA THR A 185 -32.78 10.11 13.22
C THR A 185 -32.44 10.03 14.70
N ASN A 186 -33.31 10.55 15.57
CA ASN A 186 -33.14 10.45 17.04
C ASN A 186 -32.97 9.00 17.51
N ASN A 187 -33.66 8.04 16.87
CA ASN A 187 -33.51 6.62 17.19
C ASN A 187 -32.11 6.10 16.81
N LEU A 188 -31.63 6.45 15.61
CA LEU A 188 -30.28 6.08 15.17
C LEU A 188 -29.21 6.71 16.08
N TRP A 189 -29.38 7.98 16.48
CA TRP A 189 -28.48 8.64 17.41
C TRP A 189 -28.46 8.01 18.80
N ASN A 190 -29.60 7.64 19.36
CA ASN A 190 -29.67 6.92 20.63
C ASN A 190 -28.95 5.56 20.56
N ASN A 191 -29.15 4.80 19.48
CA ASN A 191 -28.46 3.54 19.24
C ASN A 191 -26.95 3.70 19.04
N ILE A 192 -26.51 4.76 18.35
CA ILE A 192 -25.09 5.11 18.23
C ILE A 192 -24.52 5.49 19.60
N ARG A 193 -25.24 6.29 20.40
CA ARG A 193 -24.76 6.80 21.71
C ARG A 193 -24.41 5.66 22.67
N ILE A 194 -25.24 4.61 22.74
CA ILE A 194 -25.05 3.48 23.68
C ILE A 194 -24.06 2.40 23.21
N ASN A 195 -23.73 2.34 21.91
CA ASN A 195 -22.87 1.30 21.33
C ASN A 195 -21.45 1.81 21.00
N CYS A 196 -20.44 0.95 20.98
CA CYS A 196 -19.07 1.30 20.59
C CYS A 196 -18.41 0.21 19.73
N GLY A 197 -17.45 0.60 18.89
CA GLY A 197 -16.68 -0.30 18.04
C GLY A 197 -17.55 -1.14 17.10
N VAL A 198 -17.40 -2.46 17.16
CA VAL A 198 -18.14 -3.41 16.29
C VAL A 198 -19.66 -3.20 16.37
N LYS A 199 -20.22 -2.88 17.53
CA LYS A 199 -21.66 -2.62 17.69
C LYS A 199 -22.11 -1.34 16.99
N THR A 200 -21.27 -0.29 16.99
CA THR A 200 -21.53 0.94 16.21
C THR A 200 -21.61 0.61 14.72
N HIS A 201 -20.70 -0.23 14.24
CA HIS A 201 -20.67 -0.67 12.84
C HIS A 201 -21.93 -1.48 12.46
N GLU A 202 -22.42 -2.35 13.33
CA GLU A 202 -23.67 -3.11 13.11
C GLU A 202 -24.88 -2.16 12.97
N VAL A 203 -25.02 -1.18 13.88
CA VAL A 203 -26.08 -0.15 13.84
C VAL A 203 -26.02 0.66 12.54
N LEU A 204 -24.83 1.13 12.14
CA LEU A 204 -24.66 1.86 10.87
C LEU A 204 -24.99 0.98 9.66
N ARG A 205 -24.70 -0.33 9.71
CA ARG A 205 -24.99 -1.29 8.65
C ARG A 205 -26.48 -1.55 8.47
N GLU A 206 -27.23 -1.57 9.57
CA GLU A 206 -28.69 -1.67 9.56
C GLU A 206 -29.32 -0.39 8.96
N ALA A 207 -28.85 0.80 9.38
CA ALA A 207 -29.29 2.06 8.79
C ALA A 207 -29.01 2.13 7.26
N CYS A 208 -27.86 1.64 6.79
CA CYS A 208 -27.59 1.49 5.36
C CYS A 208 -28.60 0.57 4.66
N ARG A 209 -28.96 -0.57 5.28
CA ARG A 209 -29.92 -1.53 4.71
C ARG A 209 -31.28 -0.88 4.54
N ASP A 210 -31.77 -0.21 5.57
CA ASP A 210 -33.08 0.42 5.56
C ASP A 210 -33.14 1.52 4.50
N TYR A 211 -32.12 2.40 4.48
CA TYR A 211 -32.00 3.46 3.48
C TYR A 211 -32.06 2.91 2.04
N PHE A 212 -31.16 1.99 1.68
CA PHE A 212 -31.09 1.49 0.31
C PHE A 212 -32.29 0.60 -0.08
N SER A 213 -33.01 0.03 0.90
CA SER A 213 -34.24 -0.74 0.64
C SER A 213 -35.43 0.14 0.22
N THR A 214 -35.40 1.44 0.52
CA THR A 214 -36.45 2.39 0.08
C THR A 214 -36.27 2.92 -1.34
N LEU A 215 -35.07 2.77 -1.93
CA LEU A 215 -34.76 3.32 -3.25
C LEU A 215 -35.21 2.38 -4.38
N SER A 216 -36.21 2.82 -5.14
CA SER A 216 -36.61 2.12 -6.37
C SER A 216 -35.50 2.19 -7.44
N ASN A 217 -35.35 1.10 -8.21
CA ASN A 217 -34.35 0.92 -9.27
C ASN A 217 -32.86 0.88 -8.83
N VAL A 218 -32.57 0.75 -7.54
CA VAL A 218 -31.20 0.60 -7.02
C VAL A 218 -30.96 -0.83 -6.54
N ASN A 219 -29.79 -1.42 -6.85
CA ASN A 219 -29.39 -2.67 -6.22
C ASN A 219 -28.85 -2.37 -4.81
N ALA A 220 -29.73 -2.49 -3.81
CA ALA A 220 -29.42 -2.12 -2.43
C ALA A 220 -28.15 -2.80 -1.89
N PHE A 221 -27.92 -4.07 -2.24
CA PHE A 221 -26.73 -4.81 -1.85
C PHE A 221 -25.44 -4.18 -2.43
N VAL A 222 -25.43 -3.82 -3.71
CA VAL A 222 -24.26 -3.17 -4.36
C VAL A 222 -23.94 -1.84 -3.67
N GLU A 223 -24.92 -0.98 -3.44
CA GLU A 223 -24.66 0.33 -2.81
C GLU A 223 -24.28 0.20 -1.33
N MET A 224 -24.91 -0.72 -0.58
CA MET A 224 -24.50 -1.04 0.79
C MET A 224 -23.03 -1.43 0.86
N THR A 225 -22.58 -2.40 0.04
CA THR A 225 -21.21 -2.92 0.12
C THR A 225 -20.16 -1.92 -0.40
N ARG A 226 -20.55 -0.90 -1.19
CA ARG A 226 -19.68 0.27 -1.47
C ARG A 226 -19.59 1.21 -0.27
N LEU A 227 -20.68 1.40 0.48
CA LEU A 227 -20.72 2.37 1.58
C LEU A 227 -20.19 1.81 2.90
N ILE A 228 -20.40 0.54 3.22
CA ILE A 228 -20.00 -0.07 4.50
C ILE A 228 -19.49 -1.50 4.31
N ASN A 229 -18.31 -1.80 4.88
CA ASN A 229 -17.63 -3.09 4.73
C ASN A 229 -17.85 -3.97 5.96
N ARG A 230 -18.55 -5.10 5.82
CA ARG A 230 -18.85 -6.03 6.92
C ARG A 230 -17.60 -6.60 7.63
N ASN A 231 -16.47 -6.71 6.93
CA ASN A 231 -15.29 -7.42 7.45
C ASN A 231 -14.38 -6.55 8.33
N LEU A 232 -14.86 -5.41 8.83
CA LEU A 232 -14.08 -4.47 9.67
C LEU A 232 -13.85 -4.93 11.12
N VAL A 233 -14.31 -6.12 11.52
CA VAL A 233 -14.12 -6.66 12.89
C VAL A 233 -12.64 -6.62 13.33
N ASN A 234 -11.70 -6.94 12.44
CA ASN A 234 -10.26 -6.90 12.73
C ASN A 234 -9.67 -5.48 12.71
N VAL A 235 -10.30 -4.52 12.04
CA VAL A 235 -9.90 -3.11 12.11
C VAL A 235 -10.35 -2.53 13.46
N TRP A 236 -11.53 -2.92 13.93
CA TRP A 236 -12.03 -2.56 15.26
C TRP A 236 -11.23 -3.14 16.42
N SER A 237 -10.65 -4.33 16.28
CA SER A 237 -9.78 -4.88 17.34
C SER A 237 -8.47 -4.10 17.53
N LEU A 238 -8.07 -3.28 16.56
CA LEU A 238 -6.96 -2.33 16.67
C LEU A 238 -7.40 -0.93 17.14
N SER A 239 -8.70 -0.71 17.35
CA SER A 239 -9.22 0.56 17.89
C SER A 239 -9.05 0.60 19.41
N SER A 240 -7.84 0.96 19.84
CA SER A 240 -7.47 1.14 21.24
C SER A 240 -7.24 2.62 21.56
N LYS A 241 -7.61 3.06 22.77
CA LYS A 241 -7.23 4.38 23.28
C LYS A 241 -5.76 4.47 23.71
N GLU A 242 -5.08 3.34 23.90
CA GLU A 242 -3.68 3.27 24.32
C GLU A 242 -2.79 2.58 23.28
N PHE A 243 -1.58 3.13 23.11
CA PHE A 243 -0.61 2.70 22.12
C PHE A 243 0.06 1.37 22.47
N PRO A 244 0.18 0.42 21.52
CA PRO A 244 1.02 -0.74 21.72
C PRO A 244 2.49 -0.30 21.80
N LYS A 245 3.14 -0.61 22.93
CA LYS A 245 4.59 -0.48 23.09
C LYS A 245 5.29 -1.23 21.95
N ILE A 246 6.16 -0.54 21.21
CA ILE A 246 7.07 -0.99 20.13
C ILE A 246 6.78 -2.43 19.64
N GLY A 247 6.06 -2.57 18.52
CA GLY A 247 5.86 -3.89 17.91
C GLY A 247 4.74 -4.01 16.90
N SER A 248 3.74 -3.11 16.88
CA SER A 248 2.67 -3.21 15.87
C SER A 248 3.18 -2.90 14.46
N GLY A 249 3.32 -3.96 13.67
CA GLY A 249 3.53 -3.92 12.22
C GLY A 249 2.29 -3.45 11.45
N VAL A 250 1.14 -3.35 12.12
CA VAL A 250 -0.18 -3.01 11.56
C VAL A 250 -0.69 -1.69 12.12
N HIS A 251 -1.29 -0.89 11.25
CA HIS A 251 -1.83 0.43 11.56
C HIS A 251 -3.17 0.62 10.85
N VAL A 252 -4.09 1.38 11.45
CA VAL A 252 -5.35 1.76 10.78
C VAL A 252 -5.07 2.93 9.84
N LEU A 253 -5.45 2.78 8.57
CA LEU A 253 -5.29 3.82 7.54
C LEU A 253 -6.63 4.46 7.22
N TYR A 254 -6.67 5.78 7.42
CA TYR A 254 -7.75 6.66 6.99
C TYR A 254 -7.41 7.23 5.62
N SER A 255 -8.36 7.20 4.67
CA SER A 255 -8.10 7.72 3.32
C SER A 255 -9.32 8.30 2.62
N GLY A 256 -9.07 9.09 1.58
CA GLY A 256 -10.10 9.67 0.73
C GLY A 256 -9.58 10.06 -0.65
N ASN A 257 -10.50 10.46 -1.52
CA ASN A 257 -10.20 11.00 -2.84
C ASN A 257 -10.66 12.45 -2.91
N VAL A 258 -9.85 13.27 -3.57
CA VAL A 258 -10.07 14.70 -3.79
C VAL A 258 -10.31 14.93 -5.28
N MET A 259 -11.31 15.75 -5.60
CA MET A 259 -11.62 16.15 -6.97
C MET A 259 -11.81 17.67 -7.02
N LEU A 260 -11.10 18.35 -7.91
CA LEU A 260 -11.33 19.77 -8.17
C LEU A 260 -12.56 19.93 -9.07
N LYS A 261 -13.56 20.69 -8.63
CA LYS A 261 -14.72 21.08 -9.44
C LYS A 261 -15.17 22.48 -9.05
N GLU A 262 -15.47 23.33 -10.04
CA GLU A 262 -16.10 24.65 -9.81
C GLU A 262 -15.40 25.48 -8.70
N ASN A 263 -14.06 25.49 -8.70
CA ASN A 263 -13.25 26.18 -7.70
C ASN A 263 -13.37 25.66 -6.25
N LYS A 264 -13.77 24.41 -6.05
CA LYS A 264 -13.81 23.72 -4.74
C LYS A 264 -13.12 22.36 -4.80
N LEU A 265 -12.61 21.90 -3.66
CA LEU A 265 -12.07 20.57 -3.43
C LEU A 265 -13.16 19.67 -2.84
N ILE A 266 -13.72 18.79 -3.68
CA ILE A 266 -14.70 17.79 -3.25
C ILE A 266 -13.96 16.62 -2.61
N LEU A 267 -14.14 16.44 -1.30
CA LEU A 267 -13.62 15.31 -0.53
C LEU A 267 -14.64 14.16 -0.51
N THR A 268 -14.13 12.95 -0.77
CA THR A 268 -14.86 11.68 -0.59
C THR A 268 -14.02 10.74 0.26
N LEU A 269 -14.58 10.19 1.34
CA LEU A 269 -13.85 9.30 2.25
C LEU A 269 -14.02 7.83 1.83
N ASN A 270 -12.93 7.08 1.87
CA ASN A 270 -12.95 5.63 1.68
C ASN A 270 -13.14 4.93 3.05
N PRO A 271 -13.64 3.69 3.10
CA PRO A 271 -13.61 2.89 4.32
C PRO A 271 -12.18 2.74 4.88
N PRO A 272 -12.00 2.80 6.22
CA PRO A 272 -10.74 2.48 6.88
C PRO A 272 -10.24 1.08 6.51
N LYS A 273 -8.92 0.91 6.46
CA LYS A 273 -8.28 -0.38 6.19
C LYS A 273 -7.04 -0.58 7.04
N LEU A 274 -6.59 -1.83 7.16
CA LEU A 274 -5.28 -2.12 7.72
C LEU A 274 -4.17 -1.63 6.77
N GLY A 275 -3.01 -1.32 7.35
CA GLY A 275 -1.86 -0.86 6.60
C GLY A 275 -0.54 -1.08 7.31
N THR A 276 0.52 -0.96 6.53
CA THR A 276 1.91 -1.18 6.92
C THR A 276 2.42 -0.12 7.89
N SER A 277 3.17 -0.58 8.90
CA SER A 277 3.96 0.26 9.80
C SER A 277 4.98 1.12 9.05
N LYS A 278 5.07 2.37 9.48
CA LYS A 278 6.01 3.40 9.01
C LYS A 278 6.57 4.13 10.23
N ARG A 279 7.76 4.71 10.14
CA ARG A 279 8.38 5.44 11.26
C ARG A 279 7.46 6.53 11.80
N TYR A 280 6.89 7.35 10.91
CA TYR A 280 5.95 8.40 11.29
C TYR A 280 4.73 7.88 12.07
N TYR A 281 4.19 6.70 11.74
CA TYR A 281 3.05 6.13 12.47
C TYR A 281 3.45 5.60 13.84
N ARG A 282 4.63 4.99 13.95
CA ARG A 282 5.20 4.53 15.24
C ARG A 282 5.50 5.69 16.18
N MET A 283 5.86 6.84 15.61
CA MET A 283 6.29 8.06 16.33
C MET A 283 5.12 9.00 16.69
N LEU A 284 4.13 9.16 15.80
CA LEU A 284 3.10 10.20 15.93
C LEU A 284 1.64 9.67 15.89
N SER A 285 1.45 8.35 15.98
CA SER A 285 0.18 7.64 15.71
C SER A 285 -0.24 7.64 14.24
N SER A 286 -0.62 6.47 13.69
CA SER A 286 -1.29 6.40 12.38
C SER A 286 -2.63 7.12 12.34
N GLU A 287 -3.34 7.27 13.47
CA GLU A 287 -4.63 7.96 13.49
C GLU A 287 -4.54 9.46 13.17
N ARG A 288 -3.35 10.07 13.36
CA ARG A 288 -3.13 11.46 12.94
C ARG A 288 -2.99 11.60 11.44
N PHE A 289 -2.83 10.52 10.66
CA PHE A 289 -2.58 10.60 9.22
C PHE A 289 -3.85 10.32 8.40
N LEU A 290 -4.14 11.25 7.49
CA LEU A 290 -5.19 11.11 6.47
C LEU A 290 -4.53 11.06 5.09
N HIS A 291 -4.77 9.99 4.34
CA HIS A 291 -4.21 9.82 2.99
C HIS A 291 -5.21 10.29 1.92
N LEU A 292 -4.86 11.33 1.18
CA LEU A 292 -5.71 11.86 0.11
C LEU A 292 -5.10 11.57 -1.27
N LYS A 293 -5.91 11.12 -2.22
CA LYS A 293 -5.53 10.96 -3.63
C LYS A 293 -6.29 11.95 -4.50
N VAL A 294 -5.57 12.77 -5.27
CA VAL A 294 -6.19 13.68 -6.26
C VAL A 294 -6.56 12.86 -7.49
N LYS A 295 -7.84 12.88 -7.87
CA LYS A 295 -8.29 12.23 -9.11
C LYS A 295 -7.79 13.01 -10.32
N ASP A 296 -7.29 12.27 -11.31
CA ASP A 296 -6.89 12.78 -12.63
C ASP A 296 -5.88 13.94 -12.60
N ILE A 297 -4.98 13.98 -11.60
CA ILE A 297 -3.97 15.04 -11.43
C ILE A 297 -3.12 15.31 -12.69
N ASN A 298 -2.81 14.28 -13.48
CA ASN A 298 -2.05 14.38 -14.73
C ASN A 298 -2.85 14.99 -15.91
N HIS A 299 -4.17 15.16 -15.76
CA HIS A 299 -5.05 15.77 -16.77
C HIS A 299 -5.42 17.23 -16.45
N LEU A 300 -4.93 17.77 -15.34
CA LEU A 300 -5.14 19.15 -14.94
C LEU A 300 -4.22 20.08 -15.74
N ASP A 301 -4.77 21.21 -16.19
CA ASP A 301 -3.95 22.29 -16.76
C ASP A 301 -3.13 23.00 -15.68
N ASP A 302 -2.12 23.77 -16.08
CA ASP A 302 -1.18 24.37 -15.13
C ASP A 302 -1.83 25.40 -14.20
N ASN A 303 -2.91 26.08 -14.64
CA ASN A 303 -3.69 26.95 -13.77
C ASN A 303 -4.46 26.14 -12.71
N GLN A 304 -5.00 24.98 -13.09
CA GLN A 304 -5.65 24.06 -12.16
C GLN A 304 -4.65 23.47 -11.14
N LYS A 305 -3.43 23.11 -11.57
CA LYS A 305 -2.36 22.65 -10.67
C LYS A 305 -1.97 23.72 -9.66
N LEU A 306 -1.66 24.95 -10.12
CA LEU A 306 -1.34 26.11 -9.29
C LEU A 306 -2.47 26.42 -8.27
N ARG A 307 -3.72 26.18 -8.67
CA ARG A 307 -4.90 26.38 -7.82
C ARG A 307 -5.06 25.28 -6.77
N ILE A 308 -4.80 24.02 -7.14
CA ILE A 308 -4.78 22.90 -6.18
C ILE A 308 -3.64 23.08 -5.17
N GLN A 309 -2.43 23.46 -5.60
CA GLN A 309 -1.32 23.76 -4.68
C GLN A 309 -1.76 24.71 -3.57
N LYS A 310 -2.34 25.86 -3.94
CA LYS A 310 -2.86 26.85 -2.98
C LYS A 310 -4.00 26.30 -2.10
N PHE A 311 -4.87 25.45 -2.64
CA PHE A 311 -6.00 24.89 -1.89
C PHE A 311 -5.62 23.74 -0.94
N LEU A 312 -4.58 22.98 -1.23
CA LEU A 312 -4.08 21.92 -0.34
C LEU A 312 -3.47 22.47 0.95
N LEU A 313 -3.05 23.75 0.97
CA LEU A 313 -2.58 24.45 2.16
C LEU A 313 -3.70 24.88 3.12
N PHE A 314 -4.97 24.85 2.70
CA PHE A 314 -6.09 25.20 3.59
C PHE A 314 -6.33 24.07 4.60
N PRO A 315 -6.43 24.36 5.92
CA PRO A 315 -6.73 23.35 6.93
C PRO A 315 -8.07 22.65 6.67
N LEU A 316 -8.02 21.32 6.67
CA LEU A 316 -9.16 20.43 6.48
C LEU A 316 -9.73 20.03 7.86
N SER A 317 -10.88 20.58 8.22
CA SER A 317 -11.61 20.12 9.41
C SER A 317 -12.40 18.86 9.08
N LEU A 318 -12.20 17.80 9.86
CA LEU A 318 -12.78 16.47 9.65
C LEU A 318 -12.93 15.71 10.99
N ALA A 319 -14.11 15.15 11.26
CA ALA A 319 -14.37 14.27 12.42
C ALA A 319 -13.90 14.83 13.79
N GLY A 320 -14.00 16.15 14.01
CA GLY A 320 -13.57 16.81 15.25
C GLY A 320 -12.06 17.08 15.36
N ARG A 321 -11.30 16.88 14.28
CA ARG A 321 -9.87 17.19 14.16
C ARG A 321 -9.62 18.22 13.06
N ILE A 322 -8.47 18.90 13.12
CA ILE A 322 -7.95 19.78 12.07
C ILE A 322 -6.74 19.09 11.43
N TYR A 323 -6.82 18.87 10.12
CA TYR A 323 -5.79 18.25 9.31
C TYR A 323 -5.11 19.29 8.43
N GLU A 324 -3.78 19.31 8.45
CA GLU A 324 -2.96 20.17 7.60
C GLU A 324 -2.08 19.34 6.67
N PHE A 325 -1.67 19.92 5.54
CA PHE A 325 -0.79 19.26 4.59
C PHE A 325 0.60 19.03 5.21
N LEU A 326 1.09 17.78 5.19
CA LEU A 326 2.41 17.41 5.72
C LEU A 326 3.41 17.07 4.61
N TYR A 327 3.01 16.21 3.68
CA TYR A 327 3.90 15.68 2.65
C TYR A 327 3.12 15.12 1.45
N ALA A 328 3.79 14.94 0.31
CA ALA A 328 3.22 14.29 -0.87
C ALA A 328 4.27 13.49 -1.62
N LYS A 329 3.86 12.34 -2.18
CA LYS A 329 4.70 11.51 -3.06
C LYS A 329 3.83 10.71 -4.01
N SER A 330 4.21 10.68 -5.30
CA SER A 330 3.46 9.98 -6.35
C SER A 330 1.98 10.43 -6.37
N ASP A 331 1.00 9.56 -6.22
CA ASP A 331 -0.43 9.91 -6.18
C ASP A 331 -0.99 10.09 -4.75
N LYS A 332 -0.14 10.01 -3.72
CA LYS A 332 -0.51 10.00 -2.30
C LYS A 332 -0.12 11.32 -1.61
N LEU A 333 -1.12 12.07 -1.15
CA LEU A 333 -0.96 13.22 -0.25
C LEU A 333 -1.13 12.75 1.20
N TYR A 334 -0.26 13.21 2.09
CA TYR A 334 -0.30 12.96 3.53
C TYR A 334 -0.72 14.23 4.25
N PHE A 335 -1.90 14.19 4.86
CA PHE A 335 -2.39 15.19 5.79
C PHE A 335 -2.20 14.70 7.23
N PHE A 336 -1.92 15.62 8.14
CA PHE A 336 -1.61 15.33 9.54
C PHE A 336 -2.52 16.12 10.49
N ALA A 337 -3.06 15.46 11.50
CA ALA A 337 -3.93 16.06 12.51
C ALA A 337 -3.12 16.84 13.54
N THR A 338 -3.09 18.17 13.38
CA THR A 338 -2.35 19.08 14.27
C THR A 338 -3.07 19.29 15.60
N SER A 339 -4.41 19.31 15.57
CA SER A 339 -5.28 19.51 16.74
C SER A 339 -6.63 18.79 16.64
N GLY A 340 -7.31 18.64 17.77
CA GLY A 340 -8.66 18.07 17.90
C GLY A 340 -9.00 17.75 19.36
N LEU A 341 -10.28 17.58 19.68
CA LEU A 341 -10.75 17.33 21.06
C LEU A 341 -10.26 15.99 21.66
N ASP A 342 -9.84 15.05 20.82
CA ASP A 342 -9.33 13.73 21.21
C ASP A 342 -7.82 13.55 20.95
N ILE A 343 -7.12 14.66 20.75
CA ILE A 343 -5.67 14.71 20.56
C ILE A 343 -5.05 15.28 21.84
N PRO A 344 -4.13 14.55 22.52
CA PRO A 344 -3.58 15.00 23.81
C PRO A 344 -2.66 16.21 23.66
N ASP A 345 -1.82 16.21 22.62
CA ASP A 345 -0.82 17.26 22.37
C ASP A 345 -1.03 17.89 20.99
N HIS A 346 -1.02 19.23 20.93
CA HIS A 346 -0.91 19.96 19.69
C HIS A 346 0.47 19.74 19.07
N ILE A 347 0.53 19.28 17.81
CA ILE A 347 1.79 19.05 17.09
C ILE A 347 1.68 19.74 15.73
N SER A 348 2.50 20.76 15.49
CA SER A 348 2.54 21.46 14.20
C SER A 348 3.20 20.62 13.11
N ILE A 349 2.96 20.98 11.84
CA ILE A 349 3.63 20.35 10.69
C ILE A 349 5.16 20.46 10.78
N TRP A 350 5.67 21.60 11.26
CA TRP A 350 7.10 21.78 11.51
C TRP A 350 7.62 20.76 12.53
N GLN A 351 6.92 20.59 13.66
CA GLN A 351 7.32 19.64 14.71
C GLN A 351 7.28 18.20 14.19
N ALA A 352 6.22 17.83 13.47
CA ALA A 352 6.05 16.51 12.86
C ALA A 352 7.23 16.14 11.94
N ILE A 353 7.69 17.07 11.09
CA ILE A 353 8.88 16.89 10.25
C ILE A 353 10.15 16.82 11.10
N ASN A 354 10.34 17.77 12.02
CA ASN A 354 11.55 17.93 12.81
C ASN A 354 11.87 16.70 13.69
N TYR A 355 10.87 15.97 14.19
CA TYR A 355 11.06 14.73 14.95
C TYR A 355 11.73 13.59 14.16
N ASN A 356 11.63 13.60 12.82
CA ASN A 356 12.29 12.61 11.96
C ASN A 356 13.48 13.18 11.19
N LEU A 357 13.38 14.43 10.73
CA LEU A 357 14.38 15.16 9.95
C LEU A 357 14.64 16.50 10.64
N PRO A 358 15.56 16.57 11.63
CA PRO A 358 15.75 17.77 12.43
C PRO A 358 16.23 18.93 11.55
N ILE A 359 15.49 20.04 11.56
CA ILE A 359 15.57 21.05 10.50
C ILE A 359 16.86 21.87 10.64
N GLU A 360 17.16 22.39 11.83
CA GLU A 360 18.32 23.27 12.06
C GLU A 360 19.67 22.66 11.65
N ILE A 361 19.92 21.38 11.98
CA ILE A 361 21.19 20.71 11.62
C ILE A 361 21.26 20.29 10.15
N ASN A 362 20.15 20.39 9.41
CA ASN A 362 20.03 20.03 7.99
C ASN A 362 19.64 21.22 7.09
N LYS A 363 19.50 22.44 7.61
CA LYS A 363 18.98 23.61 6.85
C LYS A 363 19.82 24.01 5.64
N ASN A 364 21.11 23.68 5.65
CA ASN A 364 22.02 23.86 4.50
C ASN A 364 21.78 22.87 3.35
N MET A 365 20.86 21.90 3.52
CA MET A 365 20.43 20.99 2.46
C MET A 365 19.58 21.72 1.42
N THR A 366 19.71 21.35 0.15
CA THR A 366 18.84 21.88 -0.91
C THR A 366 17.38 21.47 -0.66
N ALA A 367 16.43 22.34 -1.01
CA ALA A 367 15.00 22.07 -0.81
C ALA A 367 14.54 20.73 -1.41
N THR A 368 15.07 20.41 -2.58
CA THR A 368 14.86 19.17 -3.35
C THR A 368 15.32 17.92 -2.60
N LYS A 369 16.53 17.96 -2.01
CA LYS A 369 17.05 16.88 -1.16
C LYS A 369 16.22 16.76 0.11
N PHE A 370 15.92 17.87 0.77
CA PHE A 370 15.10 17.91 1.99
C PHE A 370 13.73 17.27 1.76
N PHE A 371 13.00 17.68 0.72
CA PHE A 371 11.76 17.06 0.25
C PHE A 371 11.90 15.54 0.08
N SER A 372 12.96 15.08 -0.59
CA SER A 372 13.21 13.64 -0.77
C SER A 372 13.47 12.90 0.55
N ARG A 373 14.05 13.58 1.56
CA ARG A 373 14.41 12.97 2.86
C ARG A 373 13.22 12.79 3.79
N ILE A 374 12.18 13.63 3.69
CA ILE A 374 10.91 13.44 4.42
C ILE A 374 10.33 12.04 4.12
N SER A 375 10.45 11.57 2.86
CA SER A 375 9.92 10.26 2.45
C SER A 375 10.49 9.04 3.20
N LEU A 376 11.67 9.16 3.83
CA LEU A 376 12.28 8.06 4.58
C LEU A 376 11.40 7.68 5.79
N GLY A 377 10.81 8.66 6.48
CA GLY A 377 9.88 8.39 7.59
C GLY A 377 8.56 7.72 7.17
N PHE A 378 8.21 7.82 5.87
CA PHE A 378 7.06 7.17 5.25
C PHE A 378 7.39 5.81 4.59
N SER A 379 8.61 5.30 4.76
CA SER A 379 8.98 3.97 4.21
C SER A 379 8.26 2.84 4.96
N ASN A 380 7.57 1.97 4.20
CA ASN A 380 7.00 0.72 4.70
C ASN A 380 8.12 -0.12 5.32
N SER A 381 8.07 -0.37 6.64
CA SER A 381 9.21 -0.94 7.36
C SER A 381 8.80 -1.68 8.62
N THR A 382 9.44 -2.81 8.89
CA THR A 382 9.28 -3.57 10.14
C THR A 382 10.33 -3.07 11.15
N PRO A 383 9.94 -2.53 12.32
CA PRO A 383 10.92 -2.21 13.37
C PRO A 383 11.53 -3.51 13.90
N SER A 384 12.82 -3.49 14.21
CA SER A 384 13.56 -4.64 14.74
C SER A 384 14.28 -4.27 16.04
N ILE A 385 15.61 -4.22 16.03
CA ILE A 385 16.44 -3.94 17.19
C ILE A 385 16.52 -2.43 17.45
N ILE A 386 16.56 -2.05 18.72
CA ILE A 386 16.98 -0.71 19.17
C ILE A 386 18.43 -0.83 19.62
N PHE A 387 19.32 -0.06 18.99
CA PHE A 387 20.72 0.01 19.38
C PHE A 387 20.93 1.07 20.47
N GLU A 388 21.89 0.82 21.36
CA GLU A 388 22.45 1.88 22.19
C GLU A 388 23.41 2.78 21.38
N GLN A 389 23.58 4.04 21.80
CA GLN A 389 24.39 5.00 21.05
C GLN A 389 25.84 4.52 20.84
N LYS A 390 26.40 3.77 21.80
CA LYS A 390 27.74 3.14 21.73
C LYS A 390 27.84 1.94 20.77
N GLU A 391 26.72 1.36 20.37
CA GLU A 391 26.64 0.19 19.48
C GLU A 391 26.55 0.61 18.01
N ILE A 392 26.24 1.89 17.74
CA ILE A 392 26.22 2.48 16.41
C ILE A 392 27.61 3.04 16.10
N ARG A 393 28.29 2.44 15.10
CA ARG A 393 29.69 2.72 14.76
C ARG A 393 29.75 3.47 13.43
N TYR A 394 30.39 4.64 13.40
CA TYR A 394 30.62 5.36 12.15
C TYR A 394 31.94 4.94 11.50
N VAL A 395 31.89 4.61 10.21
CA VAL A 395 33.05 4.14 9.42
C VAL A 395 33.09 4.85 8.08
N LYS A 396 34.30 5.08 7.54
CA LYS A 396 34.47 5.74 6.24
C LYS A 396 34.12 4.81 5.08
N ASP A 397 33.71 5.39 3.96
CA ASP A 397 33.59 4.66 2.71
C ASP A 397 34.95 4.26 2.12
N ILE A 398 34.96 3.17 1.36
CA ILE A 398 36.12 2.77 0.55
C ILE A 398 36.06 3.56 -0.76
N THR A 399 36.70 4.73 -0.78
CA THR A 399 36.77 5.61 -1.96
C THR A 399 38.15 5.51 -2.61
N ILE A 400 38.19 5.20 -3.91
CA ILE A 400 39.43 5.06 -4.68
C ILE A 400 39.28 5.85 -5.99
N ASN A 401 40.24 6.72 -6.29
CA ASN A 401 40.22 7.63 -7.45
C ASN A 401 38.91 8.45 -7.61
N GLY A 402 38.27 8.79 -6.48
CA GLY A 402 37.01 9.55 -6.44
C GLY A 402 35.73 8.71 -6.55
N CYS A 403 35.83 7.40 -6.81
CA CYS A 403 34.68 6.49 -6.88
C CYS A 403 34.50 5.73 -5.56
N CYS A 404 33.25 5.59 -5.10
CA CYS A 404 32.90 4.90 -3.86
C CYS A 404 32.58 3.42 -4.13
N TYR A 405 33.35 2.51 -3.54
CA TYR A 405 33.19 1.06 -3.69
C TYR A 405 32.28 0.43 -2.62
N THR A 406 31.79 1.21 -1.65
CA THR A 406 30.89 0.78 -0.57
C THR A 406 29.58 1.56 -0.49
N ASP A 407 29.22 2.32 -1.54
CA ASP A 407 28.09 3.26 -1.51
C ASP A 407 26.79 2.57 -1.07
N GLY A 408 26.30 2.93 0.12
CA GLY A 408 25.08 2.38 0.68
C GLY A 408 25.21 1.09 1.49
N CYS A 409 26.39 0.49 1.68
CA CYS A 409 26.53 -0.78 2.42
C CYS A 409 27.58 -0.81 3.55
N ALA A 410 27.25 -1.48 4.66
CA ALA A 410 28.09 -1.58 5.85
C ALA A 410 27.89 -2.91 6.61
N ALA A 411 28.75 -3.19 7.60
CA ALA A 411 28.65 -4.41 8.41
C ALA A 411 27.63 -4.28 9.56
N ILE A 412 27.08 -5.41 9.99
CA ILE A 412 26.32 -5.56 11.24
C ILE A 412 26.81 -6.81 11.98
N SER A 413 26.87 -6.72 13.31
CA SER A 413 27.27 -7.84 14.17
C SER A 413 26.43 -9.11 13.92
N PRO A 414 27.03 -10.32 14.04
CA PRO A 414 26.28 -11.57 13.93
C PRO A 414 25.15 -11.67 14.96
N ALA A 415 25.38 -11.18 16.19
CA ALA A 415 24.41 -11.17 17.27
C ALA A 415 23.16 -10.35 16.91
N ALA A 416 23.33 -9.12 16.41
CA ALA A 416 22.21 -8.30 15.97
C ALA A 416 21.55 -8.86 14.70
N MET A 417 22.31 -9.37 13.73
CA MET A 417 21.72 -9.98 12.53
C MET A 417 20.84 -11.20 12.85
N LYS A 418 21.26 -12.02 13.83
CA LYS A 418 20.49 -13.17 14.33
C LYS A 418 19.17 -12.74 14.96
N GLU A 419 19.21 -11.77 15.86
CA GLU A 419 18.01 -11.23 16.52
C GLU A 419 17.07 -10.50 15.55
N VAL A 420 17.59 -9.81 14.52
CA VAL A 420 16.77 -9.32 13.40
C VAL A 420 16.08 -10.49 12.69
N GLY A 421 16.81 -11.57 12.40
CA GLY A 421 16.25 -12.78 11.81
C GLY A 421 15.12 -13.38 12.65
N GLU A 422 15.33 -13.49 13.97
CA GLU A 422 14.34 -14.00 14.94
C GLU A 422 13.08 -13.12 14.99
N ILE A 423 13.23 -11.79 15.09
CA ILE A 423 12.11 -10.83 15.08
C ILE A 423 11.31 -10.91 13.77
N LEU A 424 11.98 -11.15 12.64
CA LEU A 424 11.36 -11.25 11.32
C LEU A 424 10.86 -12.66 10.98
N GLY A 425 10.98 -13.65 11.89
CA GLY A 425 10.54 -15.02 11.66
C GLY A 425 11.35 -15.77 10.58
N CYS A 426 12.60 -15.38 10.36
CA CYS A 426 13.49 -16.04 9.40
C CYS A 426 13.98 -17.39 9.95
N HIS A 427 14.01 -18.43 9.12
CA HIS A 427 14.50 -19.76 9.51
C HIS A 427 16.01 -19.83 9.77
N GLU A 428 16.77 -18.94 9.12
CA GLU A 428 18.23 -18.83 9.21
C GLU A 428 18.60 -17.36 9.43
N THR A 429 19.77 -17.09 10.01
CA THR A 429 20.29 -15.72 10.11
C THR A 429 20.59 -15.19 8.70
N PRO A 430 20.00 -14.07 8.26
CA PRO A 430 20.17 -13.59 6.89
C PRO A 430 21.58 -13.02 6.67
N SER A 431 22.18 -13.30 5.51
CA SER A 431 23.51 -12.76 5.16
C SER A 431 23.50 -11.24 4.94
N ALA A 432 22.36 -10.68 4.51
CA ALA A 432 22.16 -9.23 4.37
C ALA A 432 20.70 -8.79 4.53
N ILE A 433 20.50 -7.54 4.92
CA ILE A 433 19.19 -6.87 5.07
C ILE A 433 19.26 -5.46 4.49
N GLN A 434 18.20 -5.01 3.81
CA GLN A 434 18.02 -3.60 3.46
C GLN A 434 17.16 -2.93 4.53
N GLY A 435 17.61 -1.79 5.06
CA GLY A 435 16.93 -1.13 6.18
C GLY A 435 17.10 0.38 6.24
N ARG A 436 16.64 0.96 7.34
CA ARG A 436 16.88 2.35 7.76
C ARG A 436 17.26 2.36 9.23
N ILE A 437 18.12 3.28 9.65
CA ILE A 437 18.36 3.60 11.07
C ILE A 437 18.67 5.09 11.16
N GLY A 438 17.87 5.84 11.90
CA GLY A 438 17.94 7.30 11.94
C GLY A 438 17.91 7.90 10.53
N GLY A 439 18.88 8.76 10.22
CA GLY A 439 19.09 9.33 8.88
C GLY A 439 19.81 8.44 7.86
N ALA A 440 20.16 7.19 8.21
CA ALA A 440 20.86 6.27 7.31
C ALA A 440 19.91 5.38 6.47
N LYS A 441 20.24 5.20 5.19
CA LYS A 441 19.61 4.26 4.24
C LYS A 441 20.70 3.38 3.62
N GLY A 442 20.47 2.07 3.61
CA GLY A 442 21.39 1.15 2.97
C GLY A 442 21.07 -0.33 3.13
N VAL A 443 22.04 -1.16 2.75
CA VAL A 443 22.13 -2.59 3.07
C VAL A 443 23.14 -2.80 4.20
N TRP A 444 22.82 -3.71 5.11
CA TRP A 444 23.76 -4.22 6.12
C TRP A 444 24.00 -5.70 5.87
N TYR A 445 25.27 -6.10 5.82
CA TYR A 445 25.70 -7.49 5.69
C TYR A 445 26.31 -8.00 7.00
N ILE A 446 26.21 -9.30 7.24
CA ILE A 446 26.82 -9.91 8.43
C ILE A 446 28.35 -9.73 8.41
N ASP A 447 28.93 -9.36 9.55
CA ASP A 447 30.37 -9.17 9.72
C ASP A 447 31.18 -10.45 9.39
N PRO A 448 32.22 -10.39 8.53
CA PRO A 448 32.99 -11.57 8.12
C PRO A 448 33.84 -12.16 9.25
N HIS A 449 34.18 -11.39 10.30
CA HIS A 449 35.00 -11.89 11.41
C HIS A 449 34.22 -12.72 12.43
N LYS A 450 32.88 -12.76 12.33
CA LYS A 450 31.99 -13.58 13.16
C LYS A 450 32.23 -13.40 14.65
N ASP A 451 32.15 -12.16 15.14
CA ASP A 451 32.25 -11.86 16.56
C ASP A 451 31.27 -12.72 17.42
N LEU A 452 31.82 -13.74 18.08
CA LEU A 452 31.08 -14.69 18.92
C LEU A 452 30.86 -14.19 20.36
N SER A 453 31.32 -12.98 20.71
CA SER A 453 31.14 -12.43 22.06
C SER A 453 29.67 -12.13 22.42
N GLY A 454 28.77 -12.13 21.43
CA GLY A 454 27.37 -11.76 21.59
C GLY A 454 27.13 -10.24 21.60
N ASN A 455 28.17 -9.43 21.43
CA ASN A 455 28.05 -7.97 21.37
C ASN A 455 27.24 -7.52 20.15
N LYS A 456 26.22 -6.69 20.39
CA LYS A 456 25.41 -6.06 19.34
C LYS A 456 26.08 -4.78 18.88
N TRP A 457 26.18 -4.61 17.56
CA TRP A 457 26.62 -3.37 16.92
C TRP A 457 26.20 -3.32 15.46
N ILE A 458 26.16 -2.10 14.91
CA ILE A 458 25.85 -1.78 13.51
C ILE A 458 26.78 -0.67 13.01
N GLU A 459 27.36 -0.84 11.82
CA GLU A 459 28.15 0.21 11.17
C GLU A 459 27.30 1.14 10.32
N ILE A 460 27.68 2.40 10.20
CA ILE A 460 27.08 3.39 9.29
C ILE A 460 28.18 4.09 8.51
N ARG A 461 28.09 4.06 7.16
CA ARG A 461 28.98 4.79 6.25
C ARG A 461 28.46 6.19 5.89
N GLU A 462 29.36 7.07 5.48
CA GLU A 462 29.00 8.44 5.05
C GLU A 462 28.00 8.42 3.88
N SER A 463 28.20 7.52 2.92
CA SER A 463 27.30 7.25 1.79
C SER A 463 25.88 6.85 2.21
N GLN A 464 25.73 6.14 3.33
CA GLN A 464 24.43 5.75 3.87
C GLN A 464 23.70 6.91 4.54
N ILE A 465 24.39 7.91 5.09
CA ILE A 465 23.80 9.04 5.82
C ILE A 465 23.13 9.99 4.83
N LYS A 466 21.80 9.90 4.73
CA LYS A 466 21.02 10.73 3.80
C LYS A 466 20.60 12.08 4.42
N TYR A 467 20.64 12.19 5.76
CA TYR A 467 20.53 13.43 6.54
C TYR A 467 21.13 13.28 7.97
N LYS A 468 21.50 14.38 8.62
CA LYS A 468 22.08 14.39 9.97
C LYS A 468 21.01 14.32 11.06
N HIS A 469 21.35 13.71 12.19
CA HIS A 469 20.50 13.61 13.38
C HIS A 469 21.39 13.37 14.60
N ASN A 470 20.89 13.72 15.79
CA ASN A 470 21.55 13.46 17.06
C ASN A 470 20.89 12.25 17.72
N PHE A 471 21.68 11.24 18.10
CA PHE A 471 21.20 10.06 18.81
C PHE A 471 21.00 10.33 20.32
N ASP A 472 20.11 11.25 20.65
CA ASP A 472 19.67 11.46 22.04
C ASP A 472 18.95 10.20 22.57
N SER A 473 19.10 9.93 23.88
CA SER A 473 18.39 8.87 24.59
C SER A 473 16.87 8.98 24.49
N ASN A 474 16.35 10.20 24.34
CA ASN A 474 14.92 10.47 24.23
C ASN A 474 14.31 10.03 22.87
N PHE A 475 15.11 9.88 21.81
CA PHE A 475 14.61 9.59 20.45
C PHE A 475 14.89 8.15 19.99
N VAL A 476 14.31 7.20 20.73
CA VAL A 476 14.45 5.75 20.50
C VAL A 476 14.19 5.33 19.05
N HIS A 477 13.21 5.95 18.38
CA HIS A 477 12.86 5.64 16.97
C HIS A 477 14.00 5.91 15.98
N LEU A 478 14.93 6.82 16.29
CA LEU A 478 16.10 7.06 15.46
C LEU A 478 17.14 5.94 15.64
N ARG A 479 17.22 5.29 16.80
CA ARG A 479 18.12 4.15 17.05
C ARG A 479 17.52 2.79 16.72
N THR A 480 16.24 2.74 16.37
CA THR A 480 15.60 1.52 15.85
C THR A 480 16.09 1.22 14.43
N LEU A 481 16.55 -0.01 14.21
CA LEU A 481 16.75 -0.56 12.87
C LEU A 481 15.42 -1.00 12.28
N GLU A 482 15.10 -0.45 11.12
CA GLU A 482 13.82 -0.61 10.44
C GLU A 482 14.06 -1.37 9.13
N VAL A 483 13.66 -2.64 9.08
CA VAL A 483 13.96 -3.53 7.95
C VAL A 483 12.88 -3.43 6.87
N LEU A 484 13.32 -3.23 5.63
CA LEU A 484 12.48 -3.18 4.43
C LEU A 484 12.49 -4.56 3.75
N HIS A 485 13.68 -5.06 3.43
CA HIS A 485 13.89 -6.33 2.73
C HIS A 485 14.99 -7.16 3.39
N VAL A 486 14.89 -8.48 3.23
CA VAL A 486 15.84 -9.48 3.73
C VAL A 486 16.38 -10.29 2.54
N ALA A 487 17.66 -10.66 2.55
CA ALA A 487 18.25 -11.54 1.55
C ALA A 487 17.80 -13.01 1.72
N CYS A 488 16.54 -13.27 1.40
CA CYS A 488 15.94 -14.61 1.45
C CYS A 488 16.28 -15.45 0.21
N SER A 489 16.10 -16.78 0.33
CA SER A 489 16.23 -17.73 -0.78
C SER A 489 15.44 -17.29 -2.03
N PRO A 490 16.08 -17.11 -3.19
CA PRO A 490 15.42 -16.65 -4.40
C PRO A 490 14.71 -17.81 -5.09
N THR A 491 13.51 -18.13 -4.60
CA THR A 491 12.69 -19.30 -5.01
C THR A 491 12.23 -19.29 -6.47
N SER A 492 12.23 -18.13 -7.12
CA SER A 492 11.83 -17.95 -8.53
C SER A 492 13.06 -17.68 -9.40
N PRO A 493 13.12 -18.24 -10.62
CA PRO A 493 14.12 -17.83 -11.61
C PRO A 493 14.05 -16.34 -11.91
N GLY A 494 15.19 -15.76 -12.26
CA GLY A 494 15.26 -14.45 -12.91
C GLY A 494 14.52 -14.47 -14.24
N ALA A 495 14.11 -13.29 -14.71
CA ALA A 495 13.36 -13.16 -15.94
C ALA A 495 13.93 -12.03 -16.80
N LEU A 496 14.03 -12.32 -18.10
CA LEU A 496 14.26 -11.29 -19.10
C LEU A 496 13.01 -10.40 -19.23
N ASN A 497 13.22 -9.16 -19.63
CA ASN A 497 12.19 -8.21 -20.05
C ASN A 497 12.61 -7.60 -21.41
N SER A 498 11.80 -6.72 -22.00
CA SER A 498 12.11 -6.11 -23.30
C SER A 498 13.45 -5.36 -23.30
N GLN A 499 13.74 -4.57 -22.26
CA GLN A 499 15.02 -3.87 -22.09
C GLN A 499 16.23 -4.82 -22.11
N PHE A 500 16.22 -5.86 -21.26
CA PHE A 500 17.29 -6.86 -21.24
C PHE A 500 17.42 -7.60 -22.58
N ILE A 501 16.32 -7.95 -23.24
CA ILE A 501 16.36 -8.63 -24.55
C ILE A 501 17.05 -7.76 -25.60
N MET A 502 16.69 -6.47 -25.69
CA MET A 502 17.30 -5.55 -26.65
C MET A 502 18.80 -5.33 -26.38
N VAL A 503 19.22 -5.13 -25.12
CA VAL A 503 20.64 -4.92 -24.78
C VAL A 503 21.46 -6.21 -24.94
N LEU A 504 20.92 -7.38 -24.58
CA LEU A 504 21.60 -8.67 -24.80
C LEU A 504 21.77 -8.98 -26.29
N ALA A 505 20.76 -8.70 -27.12
CA ALA A 505 20.84 -8.89 -28.56
C ALA A 505 21.89 -7.97 -29.20
N ASN A 506 21.91 -6.70 -28.80
CA ASN A 506 22.95 -5.74 -29.20
C ASN A 506 24.36 -6.21 -28.78
N GLY A 507 24.50 -6.83 -27.60
CA GLY A 507 25.74 -7.46 -27.15
C GLY A 507 26.13 -8.76 -27.86
N GLY A 508 25.37 -9.22 -28.87
CA GLY A 508 25.70 -10.37 -29.70
C GLY A 508 24.89 -11.65 -29.44
N VAL A 509 23.93 -11.66 -28.51
CA VAL A 509 23.08 -12.83 -28.27
C VAL A 509 22.10 -13.00 -29.44
N SER A 510 22.18 -14.13 -30.15
CA SER A 510 21.33 -14.40 -31.31
C SER A 510 19.83 -14.38 -30.95
N VAL A 511 19.03 -13.76 -31.82
CA VAL A 511 17.56 -13.72 -31.73
C VAL A 511 16.94 -15.12 -31.54
N SER A 512 17.54 -16.14 -32.15
CA SER A 512 17.11 -17.54 -32.04
C SER A 512 17.13 -18.07 -30.60
N VAL A 513 18.05 -17.60 -29.74
CA VAL A 513 18.13 -18.01 -28.34
C VAL A 513 16.86 -17.58 -27.60
N PHE A 514 16.44 -16.32 -27.74
CA PHE A 514 15.22 -15.82 -27.09
C PHE A 514 13.96 -16.55 -27.57
N PHE A 515 13.87 -16.88 -28.87
CA PHE A 515 12.79 -17.73 -29.38
C PHE A 515 12.77 -19.12 -28.74
N THR A 516 13.93 -19.76 -28.60
CA THR A 516 14.04 -21.08 -27.96
C THR A 516 13.66 -21.00 -26.48
N LYS A 517 14.18 -20.03 -25.72
CA LYS A 517 13.80 -19.83 -24.30
C LYS A 517 12.29 -19.57 -24.15
N MET A 518 11.71 -18.72 -25.00
CA MET A 518 10.28 -18.43 -25.04
C MET A 518 9.44 -19.68 -25.32
N LYS A 519 9.76 -20.45 -26.38
CA LYS A 519 9.06 -21.69 -26.72
C LYS A 519 9.16 -22.72 -25.58
N ASN A 520 10.35 -22.94 -25.05
CA ASN A 520 10.58 -23.88 -23.96
C ASN A 520 9.77 -23.48 -22.70
N TYR A 521 9.68 -22.18 -22.39
CA TYR A 521 8.86 -21.68 -21.29
C TYR A 521 7.35 -21.90 -21.53
N ILE A 522 6.86 -21.63 -22.74
CA ILE A 522 5.46 -21.86 -23.13
C ILE A 522 5.12 -23.36 -23.04
N GLU A 523 5.91 -24.22 -23.68
CA GLU A 523 5.64 -25.66 -23.72
C GLU A 523 5.74 -26.31 -22.33
N LYS A 524 6.73 -25.94 -21.51
CA LYS A 524 6.83 -26.38 -20.11
C LYS A 524 5.60 -25.97 -19.30
N THR A 525 5.10 -24.75 -19.51
CA THR A 525 3.90 -24.25 -18.82
C THR A 525 2.63 -24.97 -19.30
N LYS A 526 2.52 -25.28 -20.61
CA LYS A 526 1.43 -26.10 -21.17
C LYS A 526 1.47 -27.53 -20.63
N SER A 527 2.63 -28.19 -20.64
CA SER A 527 2.79 -29.60 -20.26
C SER A 527 2.48 -29.89 -18.80
N GLU A 528 2.62 -28.91 -17.90
CA GLU A 528 2.23 -29.04 -16.49
C GLU A 528 0.70 -29.04 -16.27
N VAL A 529 -0.12 -28.83 -17.32
CA VAL A 529 -1.60 -28.73 -17.24
C VAL A 529 -2.35 -29.55 -18.30
N VAL A 530 -1.91 -29.49 -19.56
CA VAL A 530 -2.64 -30.10 -20.68
C VAL A 530 -2.60 -31.62 -20.59
N GLY A 531 -3.77 -32.25 -20.63
CA GLY A 531 -3.94 -33.70 -20.43
C GLY A 531 -3.79 -34.17 -18.99
N CYS A 532 -3.56 -33.27 -18.02
CA CYS A 532 -3.39 -33.64 -16.62
C CYS A 532 -4.74 -33.71 -15.89
N ASP A 533 -5.08 -34.89 -15.36
CA ASP A 533 -6.26 -35.14 -14.52
C ASP A 533 -5.91 -35.27 -13.02
N ASP A 534 -4.62 -35.33 -12.64
CA ASP A 534 -4.18 -35.46 -11.23
C ASP A 534 -4.39 -34.16 -10.44
N PRO A 535 -5.24 -34.15 -9.40
CA PRO A 535 -5.46 -32.96 -8.58
C PRO A 535 -4.19 -32.46 -7.90
N ARG A 536 -3.26 -33.35 -7.49
CA ARG A 536 -2.04 -32.97 -6.79
C ARG A 536 -1.10 -32.17 -7.69
N ALA A 537 -0.83 -32.67 -8.90
CA ALA A 537 -0.04 -31.95 -9.89
C ALA A 537 -0.65 -30.59 -10.28
N LEU A 538 -1.97 -30.52 -10.54
CA LEU A 538 -2.65 -29.28 -10.91
C LEU A 538 -2.64 -28.23 -9.78
N ILE A 539 -2.81 -28.65 -8.53
CA ILE A 539 -2.69 -27.78 -7.35
C ILE A 539 -1.24 -27.28 -7.20
N ALA A 540 -0.24 -28.15 -7.39
CA ALA A 540 1.18 -27.76 -7.38
C ALA A 540 1.48 -26.71 -8.48
N TRP A 541 0.96 -26.92 -9.69
CA TRP A 541 1.10 -25.98 -10.80
C TRP A 541 0.49 -24.60 -10.49
N MET A 542 -0.74 -24.54 -9.97
CA MET A 542 -1.39 -23.26 -9.65
C MET A 542 -0.71 -22.51 -8.51
N THR A 543 -0.26 -23.21 -7.47
CA THR A 543 0.43 -22.58 -6.33
C THR A 543 1.84 -22.08 -6.69
N LYS A 544 2.47 -22.67 -7.72
CA LYS A 544 3.75 -22.24 -8.30
C LYS A 544 3.58 -21.04 -9.26
N ASN A 545 2.59 -21.10 -10.15
CA ASN A 545 2.44 -20.14 -11.26
C ASN A 545 1.46 -18.99 -11.01
N THR A 546 0.81 -18.94 -9.83
CA THR A 546 -0.14 -17.89 -9.48
C THR A 546 0.09 -17.38 -8.06
N ASN A 547 -0.28 -16.13 -7.82
CA ASN A 547 -0.15 -15.49 -6.51
C ASN A 547 -1.19 -15.99 -5.48
N VAL A 548 -1.86 -17.14 -5.69
CA VAL A 548 -2.96 -17.62 -4.83
C VAL A 548 -2.53 -17.87 -3.38
N MET A 549 -1.35 -18.46 -3.16
CA MET A 549 -0.80 -18.65 -1.82
C MET A 549 -0.43 -17.33 -1.15
N ARG A 550 0.14 -16.37 -1.91
CA ARG A 550 0.36 -15.02 -1.38
C ARG A 550 -0.96 -14.34 -1.05
N LYS A 551 -2.00 -14.47 -1.88
CA LYS A 551 -3.33 -13.90 -1.64
C LYS A 551 -4.09 -14.53 -0.45
N ARG A 552 -3.86 -15.80 -0.13
CA ARG A 552 -4.33 -16.39 1.14
C ARG A 552 -3.53 -15.85 2.31
N LEU A 553 -2.21 -15.79 2.17
CA LEU A 553 -1.31 -15.21 3.18
C LEU A 553 -1.65 -13.74 3.45
N GLU A 554 -1.91 -12.93 2.43
CA GLU A 554 -2.36 -11.53 2.43
C GLU A 554 -3.78 -11.36 2.98
N ARG A 555 -4.58 -12.42 3.15
CA ARG A 555 -5.92 -12.33 3.79
C ARG A 555 -5.88 -12.70 5.27
N LEU A 556 -5.06 -13.68 5.63
CA LEU A 556 -4.69 -13.96 7.02
C LEU A 556 -3.91 -12.79 7.61
N HIS A 557 -2.89 -12.39 6.86
CA HIS A 557 -1.98 -11.30 7.10
C HIS A 557 -2.33 -10.13 6.17
N ASP A 558 -3.62 -9.80 6.04
CA ASP A 558 -4.03 -8.42 5.67
C ASP A 558 -3.60 -7.42 6.78
N HIS A 559 -3.03 -7.94 7.85
CA HIS A 559 -2.19 -7.31 8.84
C HIS A 559 -0.74 -6.96 8.35
N PHE A 560 -0.08 -7.80 7.54
CA PHE A 560 1.37 -7.73 7.29
C PHE A 560 1.80 -8.08 5.85
N LYS A 561 2.20 -7.04 5.09
CA LYS A 561 2.93 -7.06 3.79
C LYS A 561 2.15 -7.62 2.57
N ASP A 562 2.26 -7.08 1.34
CA ASP A 562 3.22 -6.12 0.76
C ASP A 562 2.53 -5.13 -0.23
N GLU A 563 2.87 -3.84 -0.18
CA GLU A 563 3.07 -3.04 -1.41
C GLU A 563 4.54 -3.24 -1.79
N SER A 564 4.85 -4.22 -2.64
CA SER A 564 6.18 -4.35 -3.24
C SER A 564 6.34 -3.29 -4.32
N ASP A 565 7.49 -2.61 -4.41
CA ASP A 565 7.86 -1.64 -5.48
C ASP A 565 7.95 -2.26 -6.90
N ASP A 566 7.44 -3.48 -7.08
CA ASP A 566 7.11 -4.03 -8.39
C ASP A 566 5.87 -3.28 -8.92
N GLU A 567 6.10 -2.17 -9.65
CA GLU A 567 5.12 -1.29 -10.38
C GLU A 567 4.15 -2.07 -11.30
N ASN A 568 4.32 -3.39 -11.35
CA ASN A 568 3.64 -4.38 -12.13
C ASN A 568 2.29 -4.85 -11.58
N ASN A 569 1.91 -4.46 -10.36
CA ASN A 569 0.65 -4.84 -9.70
C ASN A 569 -0.29 -3.63 -9.49
N GLU A 570 -0.65 -2.93 -10.58
CA GLU A 570 -1.91 -2.18 -10.63
C GLU A 570 -3.10 -3.17 -10.55
N ILE A 571 -3.39 -3.66 -9.36
CA ILE A 571 -4.74 -4.09 -9.00
C ILE A 571 -5.35 -2.91 -8.25
N ASP A 572 -6.15 -2.14 -8.98
CA ASP A 572 -7.00 -1.09 -8.45
C ASP A 572 -7.68 -1.58 -7.16
N SER A 573 -7.42 -0.89 -6.04
CA SER A 573 -7.91 -1.26 -4.71
C SER A 573 -9.40 -0.94 -4.52
N SER A 574 -10.17 -1.19 -5.58
CA SER A 574 -11.61 -1.35 -5.54
C SER A 574 -11.99 -2.35 -4.44
N MET A 575 -12.94 -1.98 -3.59
CA MET A 575 -13.45 -2.86 -2.55
C MET A 575 -13.88 -4.19 -3.17
N ASP A 576 -13.55 -5.33 -2.54
CA ASP A 576 -13.96 -6.64 -3.02
C ASP A 576 -15.45 -6.89 -2.76
N LEU A 577 -16.27 -6.17 -3.53
CA LEU A 577 -17.74 -6.24 -3.59
C LEU A 577 -18.24 -7.65 -3.97
N GLY A 578 -17.35 -8.57 -4.39
CA GLY A 578 -17.69 -9.97 -4.64
C GLY A 578 -17.67 -10.84 -3.37
N SER A 579 -16.91 -10.45 -2.35
CA SER A 579 -16.67 -11.28 -1.17
C SER A 579 -17.93 -11.61 -0.36
N GLU A 580 -18.92 -10.72 -0.31
CA GLU A 580 -20.14 -10.95 0.49
C GLU A 580 -21.16 -11.89 -0.18
N ILE A 581 -21.47 -11.70 -1.48
CA ILE A 581 -22.37 -12.60 -2.23
C ILE A 581 -21.83 -14.02 -2.17
N TYR A 582 -20.53 -14.14 -2.45
CA TYR A 582 -19.93 -15.43 -2.62
C TYR A 582 -19.51 -16.10 -1.32
N ALA A 583 -19.47 -15.41 -0.17
CA ALA A 583 -19.35 -16.06 1.13
C ALA A 583 -20.53 -17.00 1.41
N MET A 584 -21.74 -16.62 0.96
CA MET A 584 -22.96 -17.42 1.13
C MET A 584 -22.98 -18.67 0.25
N SER A 585 -22.54 -18.59 -1.02
CA SER A 585 -22.40 -19.77 -1.89
C SER A 585 -21.09 -20.54 -1.73
N GLY A 586 -20.10 -19.92 -1.06
CA GLY A 586 -18.71 -20.36 -0.98
C GLY A 586 -17.91 -20.20 -2.28
N PHE A 587 -18.36 -19.38 -3.24
CA PHE A 587 -17.72 -19.27 -4.56
C PHE A 587 -16.44 -18.40 -4.54
N PRO A 588 -15.26 -18.90 -4.97
CA PRO A 588 -14.06 -18.08 -4.89
C PRO A 588 -13.99 -16.96 -5.94
N ASN A 589 -13.52 -15.76 -5.56
CA ASN A 589 -13.35 -14.66 -6.50
C ASN A 589 -12.31 -14.95 -7.61
N SER A 590 -11.16 -15.55 -7.27
CA SER A 590 -10.07 -15.79 -8.24
C SER A 590 -10.23 -17.15 -8.96
N PRO A 591 -9.97 -17.24 -10.28
CA PRO A 591 -9.99 -18.50 -11.02
C PRO A 591 -9.09 -19.60 -10.41
N SER A 592 -7.91 -19.23 -9.93
CA SER A 592 -6.99 -20.16 -9.26
C SER A 592 -7.59 -20.79 -8.00
N GLU A 593 -8.26 -19.99 -7.17
CA GLU A 593 -8.89 -20.47 -5.94
C GLU A 593 -10.12 -21.35 -6.24
N LYS A 594 -10.90 -21.03 -7.29
CA LYS A 594 -11.99 -21.91 -7.79
C LYS A 594 -11.44 -23.29 -8.14
N CYS A 595 -10.40 -23.34 -8.98
CA CYS A 595 -9.77 -24.58 -9.39
C CYS A 595 -9.22 -25.37 -8.19
N ILE A 596 -8.49 -24.72 -7.27
CA ILE A 596 -7.93 -25.38 -6.08
C ILE A 596 -9.04 -26.03 -5.23
N GLN A 597 -10.12 -25.31 -4.92
CA GLN A 597 -11.22 -25.85 -4.13
C GLN A 597 -11.94 -27.01 -4.84
N MET A 598 -12.20 -26.90 -6.16
CA MET A 598 -12.80 -27.99 -6.94
C MET A 598 -11.92 -29.24 -6.98
N LEU A 599 -10.61 -29.08 -7.15
CA LEU A 599 -9.64 -30.18 -7.16
C LEU A 599 -9.51 -30.85 -5.79
N GLN A 600 -9.50 -30.07 -4.70
CA GLN A 600 -9.48 -30.61 -3.34
C GLN A 600 -10.80 -31.31 -2.96
N ALA A 601 -11.94 -30.90 -3.54
CA ALA A 601 -13.20 -31.62 -3.44
C ALA A 601 -13.25 -32.91 -4.29
N GLY A 602 -12.27 -33.13 -5.19
CA GLY A 602 -12.16 -34.32 -6.02
C GLY A 602 -12.79 -34.23 -7.41
N PHE A 603 -13.11 -33.04 -7.91
CA PHE A 603 -13.40 -32.86 -9.34
C PHE A 603 -12.12 -32.99 -10.17
N THR A 604 -12.22 -33.55 -11.38
CA THR A 604 -11.13 -33.61 -12.37
C THR A 604 -11.54 -32.86 -13.63
N PRO A 605 -10.59 -32.26 -14.38
CA PRO A 605 -10.94 -31.49 -15.57
C PRO A 605 -11.61 -32.33 -16.66
N SER A 606 -11.33 -33.64 -16.78
CA SER A 606 -11.99 -34.50 -17.77
C SER A 606 -13.47 -34.79 -17.50
N THR A 607 -13.95 -34.64 -16.25
CA THR A 607 -15.38 -34.79 -15.87
C THR A 607 -16.07 -33.46 -15.61
N CYS A 608 -15.33 -32.36 -15.53
CA CYS A 608 -15.86 -31.05 -15.16
C CYS A 608 -15.44 -29.96 -16.16
N PRO A 609 -16.28 -29.66 -17.18
CA PRO A 609 -15.99 -28.63 -18.19
C PRO A 609 -15.75 -27.23 -17.59
N TYR A 610 -16.42 -26.90 -16.47
CA TYR A 610 -16.19 -25.64 -15.76
C TYR A 610 -14.78 -25.55 -15.14
N LEU A 611 -14.26 -26.65 -14.58
CA LEU A 611 -12.91 -26.71 -14.04
C LEU A 611 -11.87 -26.54 -15.16
N ALA A 612 -12.01 -27.30 -16.25
CA ALA A 612 -11.13 -27.18 -17.42
C ALA A 612 -11.12 -25.77 -18.02
N LYS A 613 -12.29 -25.12 -18.10
CA LYS A 613 -12.42 -23.72 -18.51
C LYS A 613 -11.70 -22.74 -17.57
N ASN A 614 -11.79 -22.92 -16.25
CA ASN A 614 -11.05 -22.06 -15.32
C ASN A 614 -9.54 -22.34 -15.37
N LEU A 615 -9.09 -23.59 -15.53
CA LEU A 615 -7.68 -23.93 -15.76
C LEU A 615 -7.13 -23.27 -17.03
N LYS A 616 -7.90 -23.26 -18.13
CA LYS A 616 -7.58 -22.52 -19.35
C LYS A 616 -7.42 -21.02 -19.09
N ILE A 617 -8.32 -20.41 -18.33
CA ILE A 617 -8.23 -18.98 -17.94
C ILE A 617 -6.96 -18.72 -17.11
N VAL A 618 -6.62 -19.61 -16.18
CA VAL A 618 -5.38 -19.48 -15.39
C VAL A 618 -4.15 -19.62 -16.30
N LEU A 619 -4.12 -20.59 -17.23
CA LEU A 619 -3.03 -20.79 -18.19
C LEU A 619 -2.82 -19.56 -19.07
N SER A 620 -3.90 -19.05 -19.68
CA SER A 620 -3.88 -17.80 -20.46
C SER A 620 -3.40 -16.61 -19.62
N SER A 621 -3.79 -16.53 -18.35
CA SER A 621 -3.36 -15.45 -17.44
C SER A 621 -1.89 -15.56 -17.03
N THR A 622 -1.35 -16.78 -16.86
CA THR A 622 0.08 -17.01 -16.58
C THR A 622 0.93 -16.61 -17.77
N LEU A 623 0.54 -17.05 -18.98
CA LEU A 623 1.26 -16.74 -20.22
C LEU A 623 1.07 -15.29 -20.68
N LYS A 624 0.01 -14.58 -20.27
CA LYS A 624 -0.22 -13.16 -20.58
C LYS A 624 0.98 -12.26 -20.24
N SER A 625 1.72 -12.59 -19.19
CA SER A 625 2.93 -11.85 -18.78
C SER A 625 4.05 -11.83 -19.82
N LEU A 626 4.12 -12.83 -20.72
CA LEU A 626 5.01 -12.82 -21.88
C LEU A 626 4.65 -11.72 -22.86
N PHE A 627 3.36 -11.51 -23.09
CA PHE A 627 2.87 -10.54 -24.08
C PHE A 627 2.90 -9.10 -23.56
N THR A 628 2.60 -8.88 -22.28
CA THR A 628 2.48 -7.53 -21.71
C THR A 628 3.75 -6.99 -21.06
N LYS A 629 4.76 -7.84 -20.84
CA LYS A 629 5.98 -7.50 -20.08
C LYS A 629 7.24 -8.19 -20.63
N TYR A 630 7.10 -9.01 -21.68
CA TYR A 630 8.18 -9.84 -22.23
C TYR A 630 8.89 -10.70 -21.18
N ARG A 631 8.17 -11.11 -20.12
CA ARG A 631 8.73 -11.76 -18.93
C ARG A 631 9.05 -13.23 -19.20
N ILE A 632 10.24 -13.50 -19.75
CA ILE A 632 10.74 -14.85 -20.03
C ILE A 632 11.63 -15.32 -18.87
N ASN A 633 11.14 -16.26 -18.07
CA ASN A 633 11.91 -16.83 -16.95
C ASN A 633 13.07 -17.69 -17.47
N ILE A 634 14.30 -17.46 -16.97
CA ILE A 634 15.51 -18.20 -17.32
C ILE A 634 15.96 -19.05 -16.12
N PRO A 635 15.86 -20.40 -16.15
CA PRO A 635 16.13 -21.26 -15.00
C PRO A 635 17.50 -21.05 -14.35
N SER A 636 18.54 -20.80 -15.15
CA SER A 636 19.91 -20.51 -14.72
C SER A 636 20.15 -19.01 -14.48
N SER A 637 19.23 -18.36 -13.75
CA SER A 637 19.37 -16.95 -13.36
C SER A 637 18.59 -16.61 -12.08
N ARG A 638 19.00 -15.60 -11.30
CA ARG A 638 18.27 -15.09 -10.12
C ARG A 638 18.41 -13.57 -10.00
N PHE A 639 17.45 -12.93 -9.34
CA PHE A 639 17.61 -11.56 -8.84
C PHE A 639 18.13 -11.60 -7.41
N LEU A 640 19.30 -10.99 -7.14
CA LEU A 640 19.98 -11.01 -5.85
C LEU A 640 20.26 -9.58 -5.39
N ILE A 641 20.24 -9.32 -4.08
CA ILE A 641 20.74 -8.03 -3.55
C ILE A 641 22.27 -8.02 -3.71
N CYS A 642 22.84 -6.91 -4.19
CA CYS A 642 24.28 -6.74 -4.23
C CYS A 642 24.85 -6.24 -2.89
N ILE A 643 26.05 -6.70 -2.56
CA ILE A 643 26.87 -6.14 -1.46
C ILE A 643 28.31 -5.94 -1.94
N ALA A 644 29.01 -4.95 -1.37
CA ALA A 644 30.45 -4.80 -1.55
C ALA A 644 31.20 -5.89 -0.73
N ASP A 645 32.29 -6.42 -1.28
CA ASP A 645 33.11 -7.47 -0.66
C ASP A 645 33.60 -7.09 0.76
N PRO A 646 33.06 -7.74 1.82
CA PRO A 646 33.46 -7.47 3.20
C PRO A 646 34.89 -7.87 3.51
N THR A 647 35.46 -8.81 2.72
CA THR A 647 36.76 -9.44 2.94
C THR A 647 37.88 -8.83 2.10
N LYS A 648 37.52 -8.11 1.02
CA LYS A 648 38.44 -7.52 0.02
C LYS A 648 39.31 -8.55 -0.71
N THR A 649 38.79 -9.76 -0.90
CA THR A 649 39.51 -10.90 -1.50
C THR A 649 39.13 -11.19 -2.96
N LEU A 650 38.08 -10.58 -3.50
CA LEU A 650 37.74 -10.65 -4.92
C LEU A 650 38.62 -9.74 -5.79
N ASN A 651 39.05 -10.23 -6.94
CA ASN A 651 39.77 -9.42 -7.92
C ASN A 651 38.79 -8.59 -8.79
N PRO A 652 39.25 -7.52 -9.45
CA PRO A 652 38.44 -6.82 -10.45
C PRO A 652 37.93 -7.77 -11.54
N GLY A 653 36.66 -7.64 -11.91
CA GLY A 653 36.00 -8.55 -12.87
C GLY A 653 35.58 -9.91 -12.31
N GLU A 654 35.86 -10.20 -11.03
CA GLU A 654 35.36 -11.38 -10.32
C GLU A 654 34.20 -11.03 -9.38
N VAL A 655 33.24 -11.95 -9.23
CA VAL A 655 32.13 -11.85 -8.26
C VAL A 655 31.94 -13.17 -7.52
N PHE A 656 31.29 -13.12 -6.36
CA PHE A 656 30.89 -14.32 -5.63
C PHE A 656 29.37 -14.42 -5.56
N ILE A 657 28.84 -15.60 -5.87
CA ILE A 657 27.41 -15.94 -5.82
C ILE A 657 27.27 -17.32 -5.19
N GLN A 658 26.62 -17.40 -4.03
CA GLN A 658 26.25 -18.66 -3.39
C GLN A 658 24.75 -18.68 -3.09
N LEU A 659 24.09 -19.77 -3.48
CA LEU A 659 22.66 -19.98 -3.36
C LEU A 659 22.38 -21.17 -2.43
N ASN A 660 21.54 -20.96 -1.41
CA ASN A 660 21.12 -22.05 -0.53
C ASN A 660 20.09 -22.98 -1.21
N SER A 661 19.74 -24.08 -0.55
CA SER A 661 18.83 -25.10 -1.09
C SER A 661 17.42 -24.57 -1.44
N GLY A 662 16.99 -23.47 -0.81
CA GLY A 662 15.73 -22.79 -1.09
C GLY A 662 15.69 -22.07 -2.44
N ALA A 663 16.85 -21.77 -3.06
CA ALA A 663 16.92 -21.16 -4.39
C ALA A 663 16.44 -22.09 -5.52
N GLY A 664 16.29 -23.40 -5.24
CA GLY A 664 15.92 -24.42 -6.21
C GLY A 664 17.07 -25.32 -6.61
N ARG A 665 16.96 -25.95 -7.77
CA ARG A 665 17.91 -26.94 -8.29
C ARG A 665 18.29 -26.59 -9.73
N ASP A 666 19.51 -26.96 -10.10
CA ASP A 666 19.92 -26.99 -11.50
C ASP A 666 19.13 -28.08 -12.23
N GLU A 667 18.51 -27.74 -13.37
CA GLU A 667 17.66 -28.66 -14.13
C GLU A 667 18.48 -29.72 -14.89
N SER A 668 19.78 -29.49 -15.10
CA SER A 668 20.69 -30.41 -15.78
C SER A 668 21.27 -31.49 -14.85
N THR A 669 21.58 -31.16 -13.60
CA THR A 669 22.16 -32.10 -12.61
C THR A 669 21.16 -32.61 -11.59
N GLY A 670 20.03 -31.91 -11.40
CA GLY A 670 19.05 -32.18 -10.35
C GLY A 670 19.51 -31.81 -8.93
N LEU A 671 20.71 -31.25 -8.78
CA LEU A 671 21.31 -30.85 -7.50
C LEU A 671 20.93 -29.41 -7.12
N PRO A 672 20.97 -29.04 -5.81
CA PRO A 672 20.90 -27.64 -5.40
C PRO A 672 22.04 -26.82 -6.01
N PHE A 673 21.79 -25.54 -6.34
CA PHE A 673 22.77 -24.70 -7.05
C PHE A 673 24.11 -24.53 -6.31
N GLY A 674 24.10 -24.26 -5.00
CA GLY A 674 25.33 -24.04 -4.25
C GLY A 674 26.11 -22.80 -4.72
N ILE A 675 27.42 -22.93 -4.89
CA ILE A 675 28.30 -21.87 -5.41
C ILE A 675 28.21 -21.86 -6.93
N ILE A 676 27.98 -20.68 -7.53
CA ILE A 676 28.00 -20.50 -8.98
C ILE A 676 29.42 -20.15 -9.42
N GLU A 677 29.94 -20.85 -10.43
CA GLU A 677 31.29 -20.64 -10.98
C GLU A 677 31.23 -20.50 -12.52
N GLY A 678 32.15 -19.71 -13.09
CA GLY A 678 32.28 -19.50 -14.53
C GLY A 678 31.85 -18.11 -15.01
N GLU A 679 31.65 -17.94 -16.32
CA GLU A 679 31.14 -16.66 -16.86
C GLU A 679 29.68 -16.44 -16.45
N VAL A 680 29.37 -15.24 -15.96
CA VAL A 680 28.00 -14.81 -15.61
C VAL A 680 27.72 -13.42 -16.15
N ILE A 681 26.48 -13.15 -16.51
CA ILE A 681 25.98 -11.83 -16.88
C ILE A 681 25.26 -11.20 -15.68
N LEU A 682 25.55 -9.93 -15.43
CA LEU A 682 24.89 -9.07 -14.46
C LEU A 682 24.15 -7.95 -15.18
N ALA A 683 22.95 -7.62 -14.72
CA ALA A 683 22.15 -6.49 -15.22
C ALA A 683 21.28 -5.90 -14.09
N ARG A 684 20.95 -4.61 -14.18
CA ARG A 684 20.00 -3.92 -13.29
C ARG A 684 18.91 -3.26 -14.12
N ASN A 685 17.70 -3.09 -13.57
CA ASN A 685 16.63 -2.32 -14.22
C ASN A 685 16.61 -0.88 -13.69
N PRO A 686 16.34 0.14 -14.53
CA PRO A 686 16.18 0.06 -15.98
C PRO A 686 17.51 -0.23 -16.70
N CYS A 687 17.44 -0.82 -17.90
CA CYS A 687 18.61 -1.21 -18.69
C CYS A 687 18.44 -0.70 -20.12
N ASN A 688 19.13 0.40 -20.44
CA ASN A 688 18.93 1.14 -21.69
C ASN A 688 20.21 1.35 -22.50
N LEU A 689 21.39 1.39 -21.86
CA LEU A 689 22.69 1.52 -22.56
C LEU A 689 23.31 0.14 -22.89
N PRO A 690 24.15 0.04 -23.94
CA PRO A 690 24.89 -1.18 -24.26
C PRO A 690 25.77 -1.73 -23.12
N SER A 691 26.23 -0.83 -22.24
CA SER A 691 27.09 -1.11 -21.08
C SER A 691 26.34 -1.48 -19.80
N ASP A 692 25.00 -1.31 -19.73
CA ASP A 692 24.21 -1.57 -18.52
C ASP A 692 24.14 -3.07 -18.15
N ILE A 693 24.64 -3.93 -19.04
CA ILE A 693 24.82 -5.36 -18.85
C ILE A 693 26.33 -5.64 -18.88
N VAL A 694 26.82 -6.38 -17.89
CA VAL A 694 28.25 -6.73 -17.77
C VAL A 694 28.40 -8.23 -17.57
N LYS A 695 29.20 -8.86 -18.44
CA LYS A 695 29.75 -10.20 -18.22
C LYS A 695 30.97 -10.09 -17.29
N VAL A 696 30.95 -10.89 -16.24
CA VAL A 696 32.01 -11.05 -15.24
C VAL A 696 32.26 -12.54 -14.97
N LYS A 697 33.23 -12.86 -14.12
CA LYS A 697 33.53 -14.24 -13.72
C LYS A 697 33.04 -14.50 -12.30
N ALA A 698 32.08 -15.41 -12.13
CA ALA A 698 31.74 -15.94 -10.81
C ALA A 698 32.84 -16.93 -10.36
N VAL A 699 33.33 -16.76 -9.13
CA VAL A 699 34.43 -17.55 -8.57
C VAL A 699 34.10 -18.11 -7.19
N LYS A 700 34.64 -19.29 -6.89
CA LYS A 700 34.63 -19.84 -5.54
C LYS A 700 35.63 -19.10 -4.64
N ASN A 701 35.18 -18.64 -3.49
CA ASN A 701 36.00 -17.94 -2.50
C ASN A 701 35.66 -18.42 -1.08
N ALA A 702 36.63 -19.02 -0.39
CA ALA A 702 36.43 -19.60 0.94
C ALA A 702 36.07 -18.56 2.02
N ASN A 703 36.52 -17.31 1.87
CA ASN A 703 36.26 -16.23 2.83
C ASN A 703 34.82 -15.68 2.72
N LEU A 704 34.10 -16.04 1.64
CA LEU A 704 32.75 -15.55 1.36
C LEU A 704 31.66 -16.63 1.49
N CYS A 705 32.02 -17.87 1.87
CA CYS A 705 31.10 -19.02 1.95
C CYS A 705 29.91 -18.86 2.91
N ASP A 706 29.87 -17.84 3.76
CA ASP A 706 28.73 -17.54 4.63
C ASP A 706 27.66 -16.64 3.96
N TYR A 707 28.03 -15.94 2.88
CA TYR A 707 27.15 -15.00 2.19
C TYR A 707 26.28 -15.73 1.15
N HIS A 708 25.05 -16.04 1.56
CA HIS A 708 24.05 -16.71 0.74
C HIS A 708 23.03 -15.71 0.18
N ASN A 709 22.49 -16.02 -1.01
CA ASN A 709 21.37 -15.30 -1.64
C ASN A 709 21.64 -13.81 -1.94
N VAL A 710 22.92 -13.44 -1.97
CA VAL A 710 23.44 -12.13 -2.39
C VAL A 710 24.42 -12.30 -3.54
N VAL A 711 24.73 -11.23 -4.26
CA VAL A 711 25.90 -11.16 -5.13
C VAL A 711 26.94 -10.22 -4.51
N VAL A 712 28.17 -10.70 -4.38
CA VAL A 712 29.27 -9.93 -3.77
C VAL A 712 30.14 -9.34 -4.89
N PHE A 713 30.30 -8.01 -4.89
CA PHE A 713 31.08 -7.27 -5.86
C PHE A 713 32.46 -6.87 -5.29
N PRO A 714 33.51 -6.81 -6.11
CA PRO A 714 34.86 -6.51 -5.64
C PRO A 714 34.98 -5.05 -5.23
N VAL A 715 35.73 -4.80 -4.15
CA VAL A 715 36.16 -3.45 -3.73
C VAL A 715 37.61 -3.14 -4.13
N ASN A 716 38.28 -4.10 -4.77
CA ASN A 716 39.59 -3.93 -5.39
C ASN A 716 39.44 -3.35 -6.81
N VAL A 717 40.43 -2.60 -7.26
CA VAL A 717 40.33 -1.73 -8.45
C VAL A 717 41.13 -2.26 -9.63
N ASP A 718 40.57 -2.22 -10.84
CA ASP A 718 41.34 -2.39 -12.07
C ASP A 718 42.03 -1.05 -12.41
N LEU A 719 43.33 -1.08 -12.66
CA LEU A 719 44.07 0.10 -13.12
C LEU A 719 43.61 0.60 -14.50
N LYS A 720 42.86 -0.21 -15.25
CA LYS A 720 42.24 0.14 -16.54
C LYS A 720 40.79 0.60 -16.43
N ASP A 721 40.12 0.29 -15.32
CA ASP A 721 38.72 0.64 -15.07
C ASP A 721 38.49 0.87 -13.56
N ASN A 722 38.46 2.15 -13.17
CA ASN A 722 38.30 2.57 -11.79
C ASN A 722 36.83 2.81 -11.39
N VAL A 723 35.87 2.27 -12.16
CA VAL A 723 34.44 2.40 -11.88
C VAL A 723 33.94 1.17 -11.10
N PRO A 724 33.23 1.33 -9.97
CA PRO A 724 32.64 0.22 -9.23
C PRO A 724 31.66 -0.59 -10.08
N LEU A 725 31.64 -1.91 -9.90
CA LEU A 725 30.80 -2.80 -10.70
C LEU A 725 29.29 -2.47 -10.60
N ALA A 726 28.80 -2.00 -9.46
CA ALA A 726 27.42 -1.53 -9.31
C ALA A 726 27.10 -0.33 -10.23
N THR A 727 28.05 0.60 -10.37
CA THR A 727 27.88 1.82 -11.18
C THR A 727 27.84 1.51 -12.68
N HIS A 728 28.51 0.46 -13.15
CA HIS A 728 28.36 -0.02 -14.53
C HIS A 728 26.93 -0.51 -14.84
N LEU A 729 26.20 -1.01 -13.84
CA LEU A 729 24.85 -1.54 -14.00
C LEU A 729 23.81 -0.41 -13.93
N SER A 730 23.81 0.45 -14.95
CA SER A 730 22.94 1.63 -15.09
C SER A 730 23.08 2.65 -13.94
N GLY A 731 24.29 2.86 -13.42
CA GLY A 731 24.55 3.79 -12.31
C GLY A 731 24.06 3.29 -10.95
N GLY A 732 24.15 1.99 -10.67
CA GLY A 732 23.71 1.38 -9.41
C GLY A 732 24.65 1.60 -8.22
N ASP A 733 24.12 1.28 -7.04
CA ASP A 733 24.81 1.34 -5.73
C ASP A 733 24.56 0.05 -4.92
N TYR A 734 24.89 0.06 -3.61
CA TYR A 734 24.65 -1.05 -2.69
C TYR A 734 23.59 -0.71 -1.61
N ASP A 735 22.73 0.28 -1.86
CA ASP A 735 21.74 0.77 -0.88
C ASP A 735 20.40 -0.02 -0.92
N GLY A 736 20.30 -0.96 -1.86
CA GLY A 736 19.22 -1.95 -1.99
C GLY A 736 19.07 -2.59 -3.37
N ASP A 737 19.97 -2.30 -4.31
CA ASP A 737 19.85 -2.73 -5.69
C ASP A 737 19.79 -4.25 -5.87
N LYS A 738 18.89 -4.68 -6.77
CA LYS A 738 18.65 -6.09 -7.10
C LYS A 738 19.18 -6.38 -8.50
N ILE A 739 20.20 -7.23 -8.58
CA ILE A 739 20.94 -7.55 -9.79
C ILE A 739 20.42 -8.86 -10.39
N PHE A 740 20.04 -8.82 -11.67
CA PHE A 740 19.79 -10.00 -12.48
C PHE A 740 21.13 -10.69 -12.77
N CYS A 741 21.36 -11.82 -12.10
CA CYS A 741 22.55 -12.66 -12.27
C CYS A 741 22.17 -13.87 -13.13
N CYS A 742 22.83 -14.07 -14.28
CA CYS A 742 22.49 -15.12 -15.25
C CYS A 742 23.73 -15.92 -15.68
N TRP A 743 23.66 -17.24 -15.59
CA TRP A 743 24.70 -18.20 -15.99
C TRP A 743 24.20 -19.19 -17.06
N ASP A 744 23.16 -18.82 -17.80
CA ASP A 744 22.67 -19.62 -18.93
C ASP A 744 23.68 -19.62 -20.09
N SER A 745 24.23 -20.79 -20.42
CA SER A 745 25.38 -20.87 -21.33
C SER A 745 25.11 -20.38 -22.76
N GLU A 746 23.86 -20.39 -23.24
CA GLU A 746 23.53 -19.88 -24.59
C GLU A 746 23.54 -18.34 -24.62
N ILE A 747 23.02 -17.72 -23.55
CA ILE A 747 23.00 -16.26 -23.40
C ILE A 747 24.43 -15.76 -23.10
N VAL A 748 25.11 -16.38 -22.14
CA VAL A 748 26.44 -15.95 -21.69
C VAL A 748 27.47 -16.06 -22.81
N LYS A 749 27.54 -17.18 -23.54
CA LYS A 749 28.52 -17.34 -24.63
C LYS A 749 28.30 -16.35 -25.79
N GLY A 750 27.06 -15.97 -26.08
CA GLY A 750 26.74 -15.02 -27.15
C GLY A 750 27.05 -13.57 -26.81
N TYR A 751 26.99 -13.20 -25.53
CA TYR A 751 27.14 -11.80 -25.10
C TYR A 751 28.60 -11.34 -24.99
N LYS A 752 28.83 -10.06 -25.34
CA LYS A 752 30.10 -9.34 -25.23
C LYS A 752 29.87 -7.98 -24.55
N ASN A 753 30.75 -7.61 -23.63
CA ASN A 753 30.70 -6.32 -22.93
C ASN A 753 30.88 -5.16 -23.90
N SER A 754 30.09 -4.10 -23.72
CA SER A 754 30.30 -2.80 -24.36
C SER A 754 31.04 -1.86 -23.41
N PRO A 755 31.92 -0.97 -23.91
CA PRO A 755 32.58 0.02 -23.06
C PRO A 755 31.57 1.04 -22.52
N LEU A 756 31.83 1.57 -21.33
CA LEU A 756 31.05 2.67 -20.75
C LEU A 756 31.19 3.92 -21.63
N LEU A 757 30.05 4.46 -22.09
CA LEU A 757 30.02 5.64 -22.96
C LEU A 757 30.06 6.94 -22.14
N PRO A 758 30.86 7.94 -22.53
CA PRO A 758 30.87 9.23 -21.86
C PRO A 758 29.52 9.94 -22.02
N LEU A 759 29.14 10.74 -21.01
CA LEU A 759 27.91 11.52 -21.02
C LEU A 759 27.94 12.60 -22.11
N ASP A 760 26.97 12.53 -23.03
CA ASP A 760 26.77 13.42 -24.18
C ASP A 760 26.63 14.88 -23.71
N SER A 761 27.26 15.82 -24.42
CA SER A 761 27.24 17.25 -24.09
C SER A 761 25.83 17.85 -24.16
N ARG A 762 24.96 17.31 -25.00
CA ARG A 762 23.53 17.67 -25.05
C ARG A 762 22.83 17.36 -23.73
N VAL A 763 23.12 16.20 -23.12
CA VAL A 763 22.53 15.78 -21.84
C VAL A 763 23.05 16.64 -20.70
N LYS A 764 24.36 16.93 -20.67
CA LYS A 764 24.96 17.85 -19.67
C LYS A 764 24.32 19.24 -19.67
N ASN A 765 23.97 19.74 -20.84
CA ASN A 765 23.38 21.07 -21.01
C ASN A 765 21.84 21.07 -20.98
N ALA A 766 21.19 19.90 -20.89
CA ALA A 766 19.74 19.77 -20.97
C ALA A 766 18.98 20.28 -19.74
N PHE A 767 19.67 20.48 -18.62
CA PHE A 767 19.07 20.78 -17.33
C PHE A 767 19.40 22.20 -16.83
N GLU A 768 18.51 22.71 -15.99
CA GLU A 768 18.71 23.85 -15.09
C GLU A 768 18.80 23.31 -13.67
N GLU A 769 19.75 23.82 -12.89
CA GLU A 769 20.08 23.31 -11.57
C GLU A 769 19.70 24.34 -10.49
N ASN A 770 18.76 23.97 -9.60
CA ASN A 770 18.40 24.75 -8.42
C ASN A 770 19.11 24.17 -7.18
N LYS A 771 19.95 24.99 -6.55
CA LYS A 771 20.71 24.68 -5.32
C LYS A 771 20.26 25.47 -4.09
N GLU A 772 19.09 26.09 -4.13
CA GLU A 772 18.55 26.86 -3.01
C GLU A 772 18.42 25.97 -1.77
N SER A 773 19.05 26.41 -0.67
CA SER A 773 18.99 25.72 0.62
C SER A 773 17.68 26.05 1.34
N ILE A 774 17.27 25.15 2.26
CA ILE A 774 16.15 25.43 3.17
C ILE A 774 16.43 26.69 4.00
N ASP A 775 17.67 26.90 4.46
CA ASP A 775 18.09 28.10 5.19
C ASP A 775 17.83 29.40 4.40
N TYR A 776 18.23 29.43 3.12
CA TYR A 776 18.00 30.58 2.25
C TYR A 776 16.49 30.85 2.04
N LEU A 777 15.73 29.81 1.70
CA LEU A 777 14.28 29.94 1.42
C LEU A 777 13.44 30.27 2.66
N LEU A 778 13.92 29.96 3.87
CA LEU A 778 13.27 30.34 5.12
C LEU A 778 13.76 31.68 5.69
N SER A 779 14.96 32.14 5.32
CA SER A 779 15.54 33.41 5.80
C SER A 779 14.72 34.66 5.43
N SER A 780 13.90 34.56 4.38
CA SER A 780 12.99 35.62 3.92
C SER A 780 11.62 35.63 4.62
N SER A 781 11.43 34.90 5.71
CA SER A 781 10.12 34.73 6.38
C SER A 781 10.19 35.01 7.87
N ASP A 782 9.15 35.67 8.39
CA ASP A 782 8.98 35.87 9.82
C ASP A 782 8.87 34.53 10.57
N SER A 783 9.34 34.49 11.82
CA SER A 783 9.36 33.28 12.66
C SER A 783 7.99 32.60 12.79
N SER A 784 6.91 33.36 12.74
CA SER A 784 5.52 32.87 12.79
C SER A 784 5.03 32.22 11.48
N GLN A 785 5.69 32.47 10.34
CA GLN A 785 5.28 31.99 9.01
C GLN A 785 6.11 30.82 8.48
N ILE A 786 7.22 30.46 9.15
CA ILE A 786 8.16 29.39 8.75
C ILE A 786 7.43 28.06 8.46
N GLY A 787 6.43 27.70 9.27
CA GLY A 787 5.66 26.46 9.08
C GLY A 787 4.92 26.41 7.73
N SER A 788 4.17 27.46 7.41
CA SER A 788 3.45 27.60 6.13
C SER A 788 4.42 27.67 4.95
N LYS A 789 5.53 28.39 5.09
CA LYS A 789 6.55 28.48 4.03
C LYS A 789 7.19 27.13 3.74
N LEU A 790 7.42 26.30 4.76
CA LEU A 790 7.93 24.94 4.59
C LEU A 790 6.93 24.06 3.82
N GLN A 791 5.61 24.19 4.08
CA GLN A 791 4.57 23.47 3.34
C GLN A 791 4.51 23.87 1.86
N GLU A 792 4.64 25.17 1.54
CA GLU A 792 4.75 25.67 0.16
C GLU A 792 5.94 25.02 -0.55
N ILE A 793 7.14 25.06 0.05
CA ILE A 793 8.36 24.48 -0.52
C ILE A 793 8.17 22.97 -0.79
N ILE A 794 7.50 22.23 0.11
CA ILE A 794 7.22 20.81 -0.06
C ILE A 794 6.24 20.55 -1.23
N LEU A 795 5.19 21.36 -1.37
CA LEU A 795 4.25 21.25 -2.49
C LEU A 795 4.89 21.59 -3.83
N ASP A 796 5.68 22.66 -3.90
CA ASP A 796 6.36 23.08 -5.13
C ASP A 796 7.31 21.98 -5.64
N ASN A 797 8.06 21.34 -4.74
CA ASN A 797 8.93 20.21 -5.09
C ASN A 797 8.13 18.97 -5.52
N TYR A 798 6.99 18.69 -4.88
CA TYR A 798 6.10 17.59 -5.26
C TYR A 798 5.52 17.74 -6.68
N PHE A 799 5.04 18.93 -7.05
CA PHE A 799 4.50 19.15 -8.40
C PHE A 799 5.60 19.10 -9.48
N LYS A 800 6.82 19.58 -9.20
CA LYS A 800 7.98 19.41 -10.09
C LYS A 800 8.35 17.92 -10.26
N ASP A 801 8.25 17.12 -9.21
CA ASP A 801 8.49 15.66 -9.27
C ASP A 801 7.44 14.95 -10.16
N LEU A 802 6.17 15.33 -10.05
CA LEU A 802 5.09 14.83 -10.92
C LEU A 802 5.26 15.18 -12.40
N GLU A 803 5.80 16.36 -12.71
CA GLU A 803 5.96 16.86 -14.08
C GLU A 803 7.20 16.32 -14.80
N THR A 804 8.05 15.58 -14.10
CA THR A 804 9.31 15.05 -14.64
C THR A 804 9.04 14.01 -15.75
N PRO A 805 9.47 14.24 -17.00
CA PRO A 805 9.05 13.46 -18.17
C PRO A 805 9.77 12.09 -18.32
N ARG A 806 10.17 11.45 -17.21
CA ARG A 806 10.93 10.19 -17.18
C ARG A 806 10.31 9.09 -18.06
N GLY A 807 8.99 8.88 -17.95
CA GLY A 807 8.28 7.87 -18.73
C GLY A 807 8.19 8.19 -20.24
N LEU A 808 8.21 9.48 -20.60
CA LEU A 808 8.17 9.92 -21.99
C LEU A 808 9.51 9.69 -22.69
N TYR A 809 10.63 9.98 -22.01
CA TYR A 809 11.97 9.70 -22.52
C TYR A 809 12.25 8.19 -22.65
N ASP A 810 11.79 7.36 -21.70
CA ASP A 810 11.92 5.90 -21.81
C ASP A 810 11.06 5.32 -22.95
N TYR A 811 9.88 5.91 -23.19
CA TYR A 811 9.05 5.58 -24.34
C TYR A 811 9.72 5.96 -25.66
N TRP A 812 10.25 7.18 -25.79
CA TRP A 812 11.01 7.60 -26.98
C TRP A 812 12.27 6.77 -27.19
N HIS A 813 12.99 6.41 -26.12
CA HIS A 813 14.13 5.51 -26.21
C HIS A 813 13.74 4.16 -26.83
N LYS A 814 12.62 3.56 -26.39
CA LYS A 814 12.11 2.30 -26.95
C LYS A 814 11.67 2.43 -28.41
N LEU A 815 11.08 3.55 -28.82
CA LEU A 815 10.78 3.82 -30.24
C LEU A 815 12.06 3.91 -31.08
N GLN A 816 12.99 4.79 -30.68
CA GLN A 816 14.22 5.07 -31.42
C GLN A 816 15.11 3.82 -31.53
N SER A 817 15.28 3.07 -30.43
CA SER A 817 16.07 1.83 -30.42
C SER A 817 15.40 0.66 -31.16
N SER A 818 14.07 0.67 -31.32
CA SER A 818 13.38 -0.32 -32.16
C SER A 818 13.56 -0.06 -33.66
N GLU A 819 13.70 1.19 -34.08
CA GLU A 819 13.85 1.57 -35.50
C GLU A 819 15.32 1.68 -35.93
N PHE A 820 16.23 2.06 -35.04
CA PHE A 820 17.64 2.35 -35.36
C PHE A 820 18.69 1.65 -34.48
N GLU A 821 18.29 0.68 -33.66
CA GLU A 821 19.13 -0.04 -32.68
C GLU A 821 19.66 0.84 -31.52
N ILE A 822 20.22 0.21 -30.49
CA ILE A 822 20.71 0.88 -29.27
C ILE A 822 21.99 1.71 -29.49
N PRO A 823 23.00 1.29 -30.29
CA PRO A 823 24.25 2.05 -30.47
C PRO A 823 24.08 3.36 -31.26
N ASN A 824 22.89 3.62 -31.82
CA ASN A 824 22.57 4.86 -32.49
C ASN A 824 22.75 6.07 -31.54
N LYS A 825 23.33 7.15 -32.05
CA LYS A 825 23.63 8.36 -31.25
C LYS A 825 22.41 8.97 -30.58
N GLU A 826 21.22 8.87 -31.18
CA GLU A 826 19.99 9.37 -30.58
C GLU A 826 19.38 8.38 -29.58
N SER A 827 19.52 7.06 -29.80
CA SER A 827 19.18 6.04 -28.80
C SER A 827 20.03 6.22 -27.53
N VAL A 828 21.36 6.36 -27.68
CA VAL A 828 22.28 6.62 -26.56
C VAL A 828 21.94 7.94 -25.85
N TYR A 829 21.64 9.01 -26.60
CA TYR A 829 21.19 10.28 -26.02
C TYR A 829 19.93 10.12 -25.17
N LEU A 830 18.90 9.46 -25.69
CA LEU A 830 17.65 9.21 -24.97
C LEU A 830 17.86 8.31 -23.74
N ALA A 831 18.70 7.29 -23.85
CA ALA A 831 19.06 6.43 -22.72
C ALA A 831 19.80 7.20 -21.61
N GLN A 832 20.74 8.08 -21.97
CA GLN A 832 21.45 8.95 -21.02
C GLN A 832 20.51 10.01 -20.40
N MET A 833 19.58 10.58 -21.17
CA MET A 833 18.51 11.45 -20.63
C MET A 833 17.65 10.69 -19.62
N CYS A 834 17.23 9.44 -19.93
CA CYS A 834 16.48 8.60 -19.01
C CYS A 834 17.23 8.39 -17.68
N ALA A 835 18.53 8.08 -17.74
CA ALA A 835 19.36 7.85 -16.56
C ALA A 835 19.45 9.11 -15.68
N GLN A 836 19.69 10.29 -16.26
CA GLN A 836 19.70 11.56 -15.50
C GLN A 836 18.33 11.86 -14.87
N LEU A 837 17.23 11.61 -15.58
CA LEU A 837 15.86 11.84 -15.10
C LEU A 837 15.42 10.92 -13.94
N ILE A 838 16.18 9.88 -13.55
CA ILE A 838 15.87 9.03 -12.39
C ILE A 838 16.06 9.77 -11.06
N ASP A 839 17.11 10.59 -10.96
CA ASP A 839 17.48 11.31 -9.75
C ASP A 839 17.47 12.84 -9.91
N ALA A 840 17.18 13.36 -11.11
CA ALA A 840 17.11 14.78 -11.43
C ALA A 840 16.39 15.61 -10.35
N THR A 841 15.18 15.21 -9.95
CA THR A 841 14.37 15.94 -8.96
C THR A 841 15.05 16.00 -7.59
N LYS A 842 15.68 14.92 -7.15
CA LYS A 842 16.46 14.86 -5.89
C LYS A 842 17.76 15.65 -5.96
N GLN A 843 18.31 15.85 -7.15
CA GLN A 843 19.51 16.65 -7.40
C GLN A 843 19.18 18.14 -7.61
N GLY A 844 17.91 18.49 -7.82
CA GLY A 844 17.46 19.84 -8.17
C GLY A 844 17.64 20.20 -9.65
N LEU A 845 17.72 19.19 -10.51
CA LEU A 845 17.78 19.33 -11.95
C LEU A 845 16.35 19.32 -12.54
N THR A 846 16.01 20.38 -13.27
CA THR A 846 14.79 20.49 -14.07
C THR A 846 15.18 20.50 -15.55
N ILE A 847 14.46 19.77 -16.41
CA ILE A 847 14.74 19.81 -17.85
C ILE A 847 14.36 21.18 -18.43
N ARG A 848 15.20 21.73 -19.32
CA ARG A 848 14.91 23.00 -20.00
C ARG A 848 13.69 22.86 -20.92
N PRO A 849 12.69 23.77 -20.84
CA PRO A 849 11.50 23.69 -21.71
C PRO A 849 11.83 23.66 -23.21
N SER A 850 12.87 24.40 -23.64
CA SER A 850 13.35 24.40 -25.03
C SER A 850 13.91 23.05 -25.49
N VAL A 851 14.55 22.29 -24.59
CA VAL A 851 15.06 20.95 -24.88
C VAL A 851 13.91 19.96 -24.94
N GLN A 852 12.98 20.00 -23.99
CA GLN A 852 11.80 19.14 -24.00
C GLN A 852 10.92 19.38 -25.24
N GLN A 853 10.74 20.63 -25.66
CA GLN A 853 10.02 20.97 -26.90
C GLN A 853 10.74 20.39 -28.13
N ARG A 854 12.05 20.66 -28.28
CA ARG A 854 12.87 20.13 -29.37
C ARG A 854 12.78 18.61 -29.47
N ASP A 855 12.91 17.93 -28.34
CA ASP A 855 12.90 16.47 -28.27
C ASP A 855 11.51 15.91 -28.62
N SER A 856 10.44 16.57 -28.19
CA SER A 856 9.07 16.24 -28.59
C SER A 856 8.84 16.42 -30.10
N GLU A 857 9.38 17.50 -30.69
CA GLU A 857 9.29 17.75 -32.13
C GLU A 857 10.10 16.77 -32.98
N ILE A 858 11.17 16.17 -32.43
CA ILE A 858 11.99 15.15 -33.10
C ILE A 858 11.38 13.75 -32.89
N PHE A 859 11.32 13.30 -31.63
CA PHE A 859 11.01 11.91 -31.27
C PHE A 859 9.50 11.62 -31.18
N GLY A 860 8.66 12.65 -30.96
CA GLY A 860 7.20 12.52 -31.00
C GLY A 860 6.62 12.18 -32.38
N LYS A 861 7.43 12.26 -33.45
CA LYS A 861 7.06 11.89 -34.83
C LYS A 861 7.46 10.46 -35.21
N LEU A 862 8.14 9.72 -34.33
CA LEU A 862 8.58 8.35 -34.61
C LEU A 862 7.40 7.37 -34.80
N SER A 863 7.61 6.37 -35.64
CA SER A 863 6.59 5.34 -35.89
C SER A 863 6.51 4.35 -34.72
N VAL A 864 5.30 4.05 -34.23
CA VAL A 864 5.11 3.08 -33.14
C VAL A 864 5.26 1.66 -33.69
N PRO A 865 6.25 0.86 -33.23
CA PRO A 865 6.44 -0.50 -33.71
C PRO A 865 5.33 -1.43 -33.20
N TYR A 866 5.12 -2.55 -33.89
CA TYR A 866 4.01 -3.46 -33.61
C TYR A 866 4.06 -4.01 -32.18
N TRP A 867 5.26 -4.31 -31.69
CA TRP A 867 5.48 -4.86 -30.34
C TRP A 867 5.09 -3.90 -29.21
N MET A 868 5.18 -2.57 -29.41
CA MET A 868 4.80 -1.55 -28.42
C MET A 868 3.32 -1.16 -28.48
N GLY A 869 2.71 -1.18 -29.66
CA GLY A 869 1.28 -0.82 -29.85
C GLY A 869 0.28 -1.75 -29.13
N LYS A 870 0.77 -2.81 -28.49
CA LYS A 870 -0.02 -3.83 -27.79
C LYS A 870 0.05 -3.76 -26.26
N ASP A 871 0.96 -2.96 -25.68
CA ASP A 871 1.04 -2.78 -24.23
C ASP A 871 -0.27 -2.20 -23.69
N HIS A 872 -0.91 -2.91 -22.75
CA HIS A 872 -2.24 -2.54 -22.27
C HIS A 872 -2.29 -1.19 -21.53
N ASN A 873 -1.15 -0.68 -21.06
CA ASN A 873 -1.09 0.56 -20.28
C ASN A 873 -1.18 1.83 -21.15
N SER A 874 -0.97 1.75 -22.47
CA SER A 874 -1.21 2.87 -23.43
C SER A 874 -2.70 3.09 -23.76
N PHE A 875 -3.62 2.59 -22.93
CA PHE A 875 -5.05 2.64 -23.20
C PHE A 875 -5.65 4.06 -23.23
N LYS A 876 -4.97 5.06 -22.67
CA LYS A 876 -5.41 6.47 -22.69
C LYS A 876 -5.31 7.13 -24.08
N ASP A 877 -4.35 6.73 -24.93
CA ASP A 877 -4.14 7.38 -26.24
C ASP A 877 -4.95 6.78 -27.40
N ARG A 878 -5.71 5.71 -27.15
CA ARG A 878 -6.59 5.08 -28.16
C ARG A 878 -7.66 6.03 -28.71
N CYS A 879 -8.00 7.11 -27.99
CA CYS A 879 -8.93 8.13 -28.47
C CYS A 879 -8.34 9.00 -29.60
N ASN A 880 -7.01 9.18 -29.64
CA ASN A 880 -6.35 9.93 -30.71
C ASN A 880 -6.02 9.02 -31.90
N ILE A 881 -5.58 7.78 -31.65
CA ILE A 881 -5.25 6.80 -32.70
C ILE A 881 -6.51 6.44 -33.53
N LYS A 882 -7.69 6.35 -32.91
CA LYS A 882 -8.96 6.04 -33.59
C LYS A 882 -9.41 7.03 -34.67
N LYS A 883 -8.85 8.24 -34.72
CA LYS A 883 -9.09 9.18 -35.83
C LYS A 883 -8.28 8.88 -37.09
N GLN A 884 -7.31 7.96 -37.02
CA GLN A 884 -6.51 7.50 -38.17
C GLN A 884 -6.79 6.05 -38.59
N GLU A 885 -7.58 5.28 -37.83
CA GLU A 885 -7.93 3.88 -38.17
C GLU A 885 -8.80 3.71 -39.45
N GLY A 886 -9.20 4.80 -40.11
CA GLY A 886 -10.02 4.79 -41.34
C GLY A 886 -9.26 4.52 -42.63
N THR A 887 -7.94 4.76 -42.68
CA THR A 887 -7.11 4.56 -43.89
C THR A 887 -5.73 4.00 -43.52
N ASN A 888 -5.25 3.03 -44.31
CA ASN A 888 -3.95 2.35 -44.21
C ASN A 888 -3.77 1.29 -43.08
N ARG A 889 -4.40 0.12 -43.26
CA ARG A 889 -3.89 -1.16 -42.70
C ARG A 889 -2.64 -1.71 -43.44
N GLY A 890 -2.05 -0.96 -44.38
CA GLY A 890 -1.09 -1.46 -45.37
C GLY A 890 0.39 -1.43 -44.99
N ASN A 891 0.80 -0.80 -43.89
CA ASN A 891 2.22 -0.46 -43.64
C ASN A 891 2.80 -0.93 -42.29
N PHE A 892 2.25 -1.98 -41.66
CA PHE A 892 2.94 -2.69 -40.59
C PHE A 892 4.01 -3.63 -41.18
N GLY A 893 5.08 -3.06 -41.73
CA GLY A 893 6.27 -3.81 -42.07
C GLY A 893 6.90 -4.41 -40.81
N VAL A 894 7.27 -5.69 -40.85
CA VAL A 894 8.04 -6.33 -39.78
C VAL A 894 9.44 -5.71 -39.78
N LYS A 895 9.69 -4.74 -38.89
CA LYS A 895 10.93 -3.93 -38.90
C LYS A 895 11.94 -4.38 -37.85
N SER A 896 11.52 -4.68 -36.62
CA SER A 896 12.44 -4.90 -35.50
C SER A 896 12.48 -6.35 -35.01
N MET A 897 13.57 -6.75 -34.36
CA MET A 897 13.70 -8.03 -33.66
C MET A 897 12.53 -8.29 -32.71
N MET A 898 12.11 -7.26 -31.96
CA MET A 898 11.04 -7.35 -30.97
C MET A 898 9.66 -7.57 -31.62
N ASP A 899 9.43 -7.08 -32.85
CA ASP A 899 8.22 -7.39 -33.61
C ASP A 899 8.14 -8.88 -33.94
N ILE A 900 9.23 -9.48 -34.42
CA ILE A 900 9.28 -10.93 -34.76
C ILE A 900 9.03 -11.78 -33.50
N LEU A 901 9.58 -11.35 -32.36
CA LEU A 901 9.32 -11.99 -31.07
C LEU A 901 7.84 -11.87 -30.67
N CYS A 902 7.27 -10.66 -30.75
CA CYS A 902 5.86 -10.39 -30.48
C CYS A 902 4.91 -11.25 -31.35
N PHE A 903 5.12 -11.31 -32.67
CA PHE A 903 4.31 -12.15 -33.57
C PHE A 903 4.34 -13.63 -33.20
N SER A 904 5.48 -14.13 -32.74
CA SER A 904 5.61 -15.53 -32.32
C SER A 904 4.92 -15.80 -30.98
N ILE A 905 5.01 -14.89 -30.01
CA ILE A 905 4.22 -14.94 -28.76
C ILE A 905 2.72 -14.90 -29.08
N GLU A 906 2.29 -13.98 -29.96
CA GLU A 906 0.90 -13.80 -30.35
C GLU A 906 0.34 -15.05 -31.05
N LYS A 907 1.12 -15.71 -31.92
CA LYS A 907 0.73 -16.98 -32.55
C LYS A 907 0.44 -18.08 -31.52
N GLU A 908 1.33 -18.27 -30.55
CA GLU A 908 1.16 -19.26 -29.46
C GLU A 908 -0.02 -18.90 -28.54
N MET A 909 -0.15 -17.62 -28.17
CA MET A 909 -1.23 -17.14 -27.32
C MET A 909 -2.60 -17.25 -28.01
N ASN A 910 -2.68 -17.00 -29.32
CA ASN A 910 -3.91 -17.15 -30.08
C ASN A 910 -4.36 -18.62 -30.19
N GLN A 911 -3.42 -19.57 -30.22
CA GLN A 911 -3.76 -21.00 -30.10
C GLN A 911 -4.38 -21.30 -28.73
N VAL A 912 -3.72 -20.92 -27.62
CA VAL A 912 -4.24 -21.16 -26.26
C VAL A 912 -5.58 -20.46 -26.01
N ASN A 913 -5.77 -19.25 -26.56
CA ASN A 913 -7.01 -18.47 -26.40
C ASN A 913 -8.12 -18.85 -27.40
N SER A 914 -7.83 -19.65 -28.44
CA SER A 914 -8.83 -20.12 -29.41
C SER A 914 -9.99 -20.82 -28.72
N LYS A 915 -11.20 -20.81 -29.31
CA LYS A 915 -12.34 -21.51 -28.70
C LYS A 915 -12.11 -23.02 -28.62
N ASP A 916 -11.40 -23.56 -29.61
CA ASP A 916 -11.18 -24.99 -29.82
C ASP A 916 -10.10 -25.58 -28.91
N PHE A 917 -9.21 -24.75 -28.33
CA PHE A 917 -8.24 -25.21 -27.34
C PHE A 917 -8.94 -25.68 -26.05
N SER A 918 -8.77 -26.96 -25.72
CA SER A 918 -9.14 -27.53 -24.42
C SER A 918 -7.89 -27.95 -23.66
N VAL A 919 -7.92 -27.84 -22.33
CA VAL A 919 -6.85 -28.38 -21.46
C VAL A 919 -6.91 -29.90 -21.32
N THR A 920 -8.03 -30.54 -21.68
CA THR A 920 -8.18 -32.00 -21.65
C THR A 920 -9.33 -32.47 -22.55
N GLU A 921 -9.33 -33.75 -22.91
CA GLU A 921 -10.48 -34.37 -23.56
C GLU A 921 -11.63 -34.57 -22.56
N MET A 922 -12.86 -34.30 -23.01
CA MET A 922 -14.06 -34.33 -22.16
C MET A 922 -14.73 -35.70 -22.20
N LYS A 923 -14.96 -36.28 -21.02
CA LYS A 923 -15.85 -37.44 -20.89
C LYS A 923 -17.30 -36.99 -21.15
N ARG A 924 -18.09 -37.84 -21.83
CA ARG A 924 -19.49 -37.52 -22.15
C ARG A 924 -20.37 -37.67 -20.91
N GLY A 925 -21.24 -36.68 -20.68
CA GLY A 925 -22.21 -36.68 -19.58
C GLY A 925 -21.83 -35.78 -18.39
N PRO A 926 -22.76 -35.58 -17.43
CA PRO A 926 -22.50 -34.82 -16.21
C PRO A 926 -21.47 -35.51 -15.31
N ASP A 927 -20.96 -34.81 -14.28
CA ASP A 927 -20.09 -35.43 -13.28
C ASP A 927 -20.81 -36.63 -12.63
N PRO A 928 -20.19 -37.83 -12.64
CA PRO A 928 -20.89 -39.06 -12.27
C PRO A 928 -21.33 -39.08 -10.81
N HIS A 929 -20.64 -38.36 -9.92
CA HIS A 929 -20.96 -38.37 -8.49
C HIS A 929 -22.15 -37.48 -8.17
N ILE A 930 -22.22 -36.29 -8.79
CA ILE A 930 -23.38 -35.39 -8.64
C ILE A 930 -24.62 -36.01 -9.29
N TYR A 931 -24.46 -36.66 -10.44
CA TYR A 931 -25.54 -37.40 -11.09
C TYR A 931 -26.04 -38.57 -10.22
N LYS A 932 -25.13 -39.40 -9.71
CA LYS A 932 -25.44 -40.55 -8.85
C LYS A 932 -26.13 -40.13 -7.54
N PHE A 933 -25.70 -39.03 -6.91
CA PHE A 933 -26.37 -38.48 -5.73
C PHE A 933 -27.86 -38.19 -5.99
N TRP A 934 -28.16 -37.43 -7.05
CA TRP A 934 -29.56 -37.10 -7.42
C TRP A 934 -30.36 -38.34 -7.84
N TYR A 935 -29.76 -39.24 -8.62
CA TYR A 935 -30.46 -40.41 -9.14
C TYR A 935 -30.76 -41.44 -8.05
N ASN A 936 -29.81 -41.71 -7.13
CA ASN A 936 -30.02 -42.57 -5.98
C ASN A 936 -31.22 -42.11 -5.15
N GLU A 937 -31.36 -40.79 -4.94
CA GLU A 937 -32.46 -40.25 -4.13
C GLU A 937 -33.81 -40.37 -4.83
N LEU A 938 -33.85 -40.13 -6.14
CA LEU A 938 -35.05 -40.36 -6.95
C LEU A 938 -35.47 -41.84 -6.95
N THR A 939 -34.50 -42.76 -7.04
CA THR A 939 -34.74 -44.21 -6.92
C THR A 939 -35.25 -44.58 -5.52
N ARG A 940 -34.68 -44.00 -4.46
CA ARG A 940 -35.11 -44.21 -3.07
C ARG A 940 -36.58 -43.78 -2.87
N ALA A 941 -36.94 -42.60 -3.36
CA ALA A 941 -38.31 -42.10 -3.32
C ALA A 941 -39.31 -43.00 -4.05
N GLN A 942 -38.92 -43.58 -5.20
CA GLN A 942 -39.72 -44.54 -5.95
C GLN A 942 -39.85 -45.89 -5.23
N GLN A 943 -38.78 -46.40 -4.62
CA GLN A 943 -38.77 -47.68 -3.88
C GLN A 943 -39.53 -47.63 -2.55
N MET A 944 -39.65 -46.45 -1.94
CA MET A 944 -40.44 -46.25 -0.72
C MET A 944 -41.96 -46.12 -0.99
N GLU A 945 -42.38 -46.14 -2.27
CA GLU A 945 -43.77 -45.88 -2.72
C GLU A 945 -44.34 -44.51 -2.27
N GLU A 946 -43.48 -43.60 -1.77
CA GLU A 946 -43.87 -42.26 -1.30
C GLU A 946 -44.06 -41.28 -2.48
N SER A 947 -45.25 -41.35 -3.11
CA SER A 947 -45.65 -40.44 -4.19
C SER A 947 -45.44 -38.96 -3.86
N LEU A 948 -45.72 -38.56 -2.61
CA LEU A 948 -45.55 -37.18 -2.12
C LEU A 948 -44.07 -36.73 -2.08
N TYR A 949 -43.12 -37.65 -1.88
CA TYR A 949 -41.70 -37.30 -1.88
C TYR A 949 -41.15 -37.18 -3.31
N VAL A 950 -41.65 -37.99 -4.24
CA VAL A 950 -41.39 -37.83 -5.68
C VAL A 950 -41.93 -36.48 -6.18
N GLU A 951 -43.10 -36.04 -5.70
CA GLU A 951 -43.63 -34.70 -6.01
C GLU A 951 -42.71 -33.57 -5.49
N ASP A 952 -42.17 -33.68 -4.27
CA ASP A 952 -41.25 -32.69 -3.71
C ASP A 952 -39.91 -32.61 -4.49
N LEU A 953 -39.36 -33.75 -4.92
CA LEU A 953 -38.17 -33.79 -5.78
C LEU A 953 -38.43 -33.15 -7.15
N ASN A 954 -39.60 -33.38 -7.74
CA ASN A 954 -40.03 -32.74 -8.99
C ASN A 954 -40.24 -31.22 -8.82
N LEU A 955 -40.73 -30.78 -7.66
CA LEU A 955 -40.87 -29.36 -7.32
C LEU A 955 -39.49 -28.66 -7.23
N ILE A 956 -38.52 -29.30 -6.57
CA ILE A 956 -37.12 -28.83 -6.52
C ILE A 956 -36.53 -28.72 -7.94
N SER A 957 -36.69 -29.77 -8.75
CA SER A 957 -36.19 -29.80 -10.13
C SER A 957 -36.78 -28.70 -11.01
N THR A 958 -38.10 -28.49 -10.93
CA THR A 958 -38.81 -27.44 -11.67
C THR A 958 -38.27 -26.05 -11.32
N HIS A 959 -38.08 -25.77 -10.03
CA HIS A 959 -37.56 -24.47 -9.58
C HIS A 959 -36.06 -24.29 -9.90
N ALA A 960 -35.24 -25.34 -9.80
CA ALA A 960 -33.84 -25.31 -10.19
C ALA A 960 -33.67 -24.98 -11.70
N LEU A 961 -34.50 -25.59 -12.55
CA LEU A 961 -34.56 -25.30 -13.98
C LEU A 961 -34.99 -23.85 -14.26
N GLN A 962 -36.00 -23.33 -13.55
CA GLN A 962 -36.43 -21.94 -13.67
C GLN A 962 -35.32 -20.95 -13.26
N ILE A 963 -34.59 -21.22 -12.18
CA ILE A 963 -33.45 -20.40 -11.74
C ILE A 963 -32.35 -20.38 -12.81
N ALA A 964 -31.95 -21.54 -13.32
CA ALA A 964 -30.94 -21.65 -14.38
C ALA A 964 -31.36 -20.91 -15.66
N GLN A 965 -32.64 -21.00 -16.06
CA GLN A 965 -33.17 -20.29 -17.22
C GLN A 965 -33.19 -18.77 -17.03
N ASN A 966 -33.71 -18.30 -15.89
CA ASN A 966 -33.80 -16.88 -15.58
C ASN A 966 -32.42 -16.22 -15.45
N TYR A 967 -31.46 -16.89 -14.80
CA TYR A 967 -30.08 -16.42 -14.70
C TYR A 967 -29.45 -16.26 -16.09
N ASN A 968 -29.49 -17.30 -16.92
CA ASN A 968 -28.90 -17.26 -18.26
C ASN A 968 -29.57 -16.20 -19.16
N LYS A 969 -30.90 -16.03 -19.05
CA LYS A 969 -31.63 -14.97 -19.76
C LYS A 969 -31.19 -13.57 -19.32
N LYS A 970 -31.15 -13.31 -18.00
CA LYS A 970 -30.71 -12.01 -17.45
C LYS A 970 -29.27 -11.69 -17.85
N TYR A 971 -28.35 -12.64 -17.67
CA TYR A 971 -26.95 -12.50 -18.09
C TYR A 971 -26.85 -12.15 -19.58
N ALA A 972 -27.53 -12.91 -20.45
CA ALA A 972 -27.51 -12.65 -21.89
C ALA A 972 -28.07 -11.26 -22.25
N GLN A 973 -29.15 -10.82 -21.59
CA GLN A 973 -29.72 -9.48 -21.78
C GLN A 973 -28.71 -8.39 -21.39
N THR A 974 -28.08 -8.47 -20.22
CA THR A 974 -27.07 -7.49 -19.77
C THR A 974 -25.87 -7.40 -20.71
N PHE A 975 -25.44 -8.51 -21.34
CA PHE A 975 -24.41 -8.48 -22.37
C PHE A 975 -24.92 -7.89 -23.70
N CYS A 976 -26.13 -8.20 -24.16
CA CYS A 976 -26.70 -7.64 -25.40
C CYS A 976 -27.02 -6.14 -25.30
N ASP A 977 -27.46 -5.66 -24.13
CA ASP A 977 -27.76 -4.25 -23.89
C ASP A 977 -26.48 -3.39 -23.85
N ARG A 978 -25.32 -4.00 -23.61
CA ARG A 978 -24.01 -3.36 -23.78
C ARG A 978 -23.70 -3.15 -25.26
N ASP A 979 -23.80 -4.20 -26.10
CA ASP A 979 -23.47 -4.11 -27.53
C ASP A 979 -24.35 -3.06 -28.25
N ARG A 980 -25.59 -2.84 -27.78
CA ARG A 980 -26.48 -1.76 -28.24
C ARG A 980 -26.16 -0.36 -27.72
N LYS A 981 -25.43 -0.24 -26.60
CA LYS A 981 -25.01 1.05 -26.01
C LYS A 981 -23.60 1.48 -26.41
N GLU A 982 -22.81 0.63 -27.09
CA GLU A 982 -21.50 1.03 -27.60
C GLU A 982 -21.59 2.10 -28.72
N THR A 983 -22.78 2.39 -29.26
CA THR A 983 -23.06 3.53 -30.17
C THR A 983 -23.28 4.88 -29.47
N GLU A 984 -23.64 4.92 -28.19
CA GLU A 984 -23.91 6.17 -27.45
C GLU A 984 -23.30 6.13 -26.03
N GLN A 985 -22.13 6.76 -25.88
CA GLN A 985 -21.35 6.90 -24.63
C GLN A 985 -21.06 5.60 -23.86
N ARG A 986 -19.82 5.11 -23.97
CA ARG A 986 -19.32 3.93 -23.26
C ARG A 986 -19.49 4.02 -21.73
N PRO A 987 -20.35 3.21 -21.09
CA PRO A 987 -20.28 3.01 -19.64
C PRO A 987 -19.00 2.24 -19.30
N SER A 988 -18.43 2.47 -18.12
CA SER A 988 -17.20 1.80 -17.68
C SER A 988 -17.42 0.29 -17.48
N GLN A 989 -16.39 -0.51 -17.77
CA GLN A 989 -16.38 -1.97 -17.55
C GLN A 989 -16.71 -2.34 -16.09
N TYR A 990 -16.43 -1.43 -15.16
CA TYR A 990 -16.78 -1.50 -13.75
C TYR A 990 -18.30 -1.65 -13.52
N LYS A 991 -19.13 -0.82 -14.19
CA LYS A 991 -20.59 -0.82 -14.02
C LYS A 991 -21.23 -2.16 -14.44
N LEU A 992 -20.73 -2.76 -15.52
CA LEU A 992 -21.19 -4.08 -15.98
C LEU A 992 -20.95 -5.17 -14.92
N ASN A 993 -19.77 -5.19 -14.30
CA ASN A 993 -19.45 -6.18 -13.28
C ASN A 993 -20.37 -6.08 -12.04
N GLU A 994 -20.84 -4.87 -11.72
CA GLU A 994 -21.77 -4.64 -10.60
C GLU A 994 -23.21 -5.06 -10.94
N GLU A 995 -23.67 -4.79 -12.16
CA GLU A 995 -24.97 -5.28 -12.65
C GLU A 995 -25.02 -6.83 -12.64
N LEU A 996 -23.93 -7.48 -13.08
CA LEU A 996 -23.80 -8.94 -13.04
C LEU A 996 -23.80 -9.51 -11.61
N LYS A 997 -23.05 -8.89 -10.68
CA LYS A 997 -23.09 -9.24 -9.24
C LYS A 997 -24.49 -9.09 -8.65
N GLY A 998 -25.25 -8.08 -9.08
CA GLY A 998 -26.64 -7.90 -8.69
C GLY A 998 -27.53 -9.09 -9.08
N ILE A 999 -27.32 -9.65 -10.28
CA ILE A 999 -28.02 -10.86 -10.76
C ILE A 999 -27.59 -12.08 -9.94
N ASP A 1000 -26.30 -12.23 -9.64
CA ASP A 1000 -25.79 -13.34 -8.82
C ASP A 1000 -26.46 -13.36 -7.43
N TYR A 1001 -26.55 -12.21 -6.75
CA TYR A 1001 -27.19 -12.08 -5.44
C TYR A 1001 -28.70 -12.37 -5.47
N GLU A 1002 -29.43 -11.84 -6.47
CA GLU A 1002 -30.86 -12.10 -6.63
C GLU A 1002 -31.15 -13.59 -6.85
N CYS A 1003 -30.36 -14.25 -7.71
CA CYS A 1003 -30.52 -15.67 -8.00
C CYS A 1003 -30.11 -16.56 -6.82
N LEU A 1004 -29.07 -16.19 -6.06
CA LEU A 1004 -28.70 -16.88 -4.82
C LEU A 1004 -29.80 -16.76 -3.76
N THR A 1005 -30.36 -15.57 -3.57
CA THR A 1005 -31.47 -15.33 -2.64
C THR A 1005 -32.71 -16.15 -3.03
N LYS A 1006 -32.99 -16.27 -4.33
CA LYS A 1006 -34.08 -17.12 -4.85
C LYS A 1006 -33.80 -18.61 -4.65
N PHE A 1007 -32.57 -19.07 -4.86
CA PHE A 1007 -32.16 -20.46 -4.65
C PHE A 1007 -32.33 -20.92 -3.19
N LEU A 1008 -31.92 -20.08 -2.23
CA LEU A 1008 -32.09 -20.39 -0.82
C LEU A 1008 -33.58 -20.47 -0.44
N ASN A 1009 -34.39 -19.51 -0.91
CA ASN A 1009 -35.79 -19.37 -0.48
C ASN A 1009 -36.84 -20.15 -1.30
N THR A 1010 -36.45 -20.81 -2.41
CA THR A 1010 -37.39 -21.51 -3.31
C THR A 1010 -37.00 -22.99 -3.46
N PRO A 1011 -37.93 -23.96 -3.32
CA PRO A 1011 -39.34 -23.80 -2.94
C PRO A 1011 -39.51 -23.22 -1.52
N PRO A 1012 -40.59 -22.50 -1.21
CA PRO A 1012 -40.95 -22.17 0.17
C PRO A 1012 -41.34 -23.45 0.94
N ILE A 1013 -41.06 -23.52 2.24
CA ILE A 1013 -41.13 -24.77 3.04
C ILE A 1013 -42.56 -25.33 3.06
N GLU A 1014 -43.54 -24.44 3.10
CA GLU A 1014 -44.98 -24.74 3.18
C GLU A 1014 -45.52 -25.46 1.94
N LYS A 1015 -44.74 -25.56 0.86
CA LYS A 1015 -45.08 -26.30 -0.36
C LYS A 1015 -44.58 -27.74 -0.37
N TYR A 1016 -43.73 -28.15 0.58
CA TYR A 1016 -43.30 -29.54 0.69
C TYR A 1016 -44.41 -30.42 1.29
N LYS A 1017 -44.66 -31.57 0.66
CA LYS A 1017 -45.77 -32.47 1.00
C LYS A 1017 -45.33 -33.70 1.80
N SER A 1018 -44.12 -34.20 1.54
CA SER A 1018 -43.58 -35.38 2.22
C SER A 1018 -43.37 -35.13 3.72
N SER A 1019 -43.53 -36.17 4.53
CA SER A 1019 -43.16 -36.16 5.96
C SER A 1019 -41.68 -35.80 6.17
N ILE A 1020 -40.83 -36.22 5.23
CA ILE A 1020 -39.38 -35.97 5.22
C ILE A 1020 -39.09 -34.46 5.18
N LEU A 1021 -39.54 -33.74 4.15
CA LEU A 1021 -39.19 -32.32 3.96
C LEU A 1021 -40.13 -31.33 4.68
N ARG A 1022 -41.34 -31.74 5.04
CA ARG A 1022 -42.29 -30.90 5.80
C ARG A 1022 -41.81 -30.57 7.23
N SER A 1023 -40.81 -31.30 7.74
CA SER A 1023 -40.20 -31.06 9.06
C SER A 1023 -39.05 -30.03 9.06
N LEU A 1024 -38.74 -29.42 7.91
CA LEU A 1024 -37.75 -28.34 7.79
C LEU A 1024 -38.10 -27.12 8.67
N LYS A 1025 -37.10 -26.61 9.39
CA LYS A 1025 -37.19 -25.39 10.19
C LYS A 1025 -37.04 -24.14 9.32
N ASP A 1026 -37.48 -22.97 9.83
CA ASP A 1026 -37.30 -21.70 9.12
C ASP A 1026 -35.81 -21.43 8.82
N ARG A 1027 -35.53 -21.12 7.56
CA ARG A 1027 -34.19 -20.83 7.02
C ARG A 1027 -33.56 -19.57 7.63
N LYS A 1028 -34.32 -18.73 8.31
CA LYS A 1028 -33.86 -17.45 8.88
C LYS A 1028 -32.94 -17.58 10.10
N SER A 1029 -33.02 -18.66 10.89
CA SER A 1029 -32.30 -18.75 12.17
C SER A 1029 -30.95 -19.48 12.08
N THR A 1030 -30.85 -20.61 11.37
CA THR A 1030 -29.59 -21.40 11.33
C THR A 1030 -29.43 -22.27 10.08
N ILE A 1031 -28.92 -21.70 8.97
CA ILE A 1031 -28.50 -22.47 7.79
C ILE A 1031 -27.31 -23.41 8.09
N ARG A 1032 -26.59 -23.21 9.21
CA ARG A 1032 -25.30 -23.87 9.49
C ARG A 1032 -25.35 -25.16 10.32
N GLU A 1033 -26.49 -25.52 10.92
CA GLU A 1033 -26.51 -26.55 11.98
C GLU A 1033 -27.63 -27.62 11.86
N ASP A 1034 -28.62 -27.45 10.97
CA ASP A 1034 -29.71 -28.41 10.80
C ASP A 1034 -29.43 -29.41 9.65
N PRO A 1035 -29.28 -30.73 9.92
CA PRO A 1035 -28.88 -31.71 8.90
C PRO A 1035 -29.88 -31.84 7.74
N LEU A 1036 -31.18 -31.73 8.03
CA LEU A 1036 -32.24 -31.83 7.03
C LEU A 1036 -32.22 -30.62 6.07
N SER A 1037 -31.97 -29.43 6.62
CA SER A 1037 -31.78 -28.20 5.83
C SER A 1037 -30.54 -28.26 4.93
N ILE A 1038 -29.44 -28.87 5.41
CA ILE A 1038 -28.24 -29.13 4.60
C ILE A 1038 -28.56 -30.12 3.46
N PHE A 1039 -29.29 -31.20 3.76
CA PHE A 1039 -29.68 -32.19 2.76
C PHE A 1039 -30.61 -31.59 1.68
N GLU A 1040 -31.58 -30.75 2.05
CA GLU A 1040 -32.43 -30.02 1.11
C GLU A 1040 -31.61 -29.11 0.17
N LEU A 1041 -30.62 -28.40 0.71
CA LEU A 1041 -29.69 -27.59 -0.09
C LEU A 1041 -28.84 -28.46 -1.04
N GLN A 1042 -28.45 -29.67 -0.64
CA GLN A 1042 -27.74 -30.61 -1.52
C GLN A 1042 -28.61 -31.08 -2.68
N LEU A 1043 -29.88 -31.42 -2.44
CA LEU A 1043 -30.84 -31.79 -3.49
C LEU A 1043 -31.05 -30.62 -4.46
N LYS A 1044 -31.27 -29.40 -3.95
CA LYS A 1044 -31.36 -28.19 -4.78
C LYS A 1044 -30.09 -27.96 -5.61
N ALA A 1045 -28.91 -28.12 -5.03
CA ALA A 1045 -27.64 -27.90 -5.71
C ALA A 1045 -27.39 -28.93 -6.83
N ALA A 1046 -27.61 -30.22 -6.56
CA ALA A 1046 -27.48 -31.28 -7.56
C ALA A 1046 -28.46 -31.08 -8.72
N SER A 1047 -29.72 -30.74 -8.42
CA SER A 1047 -30.73 -30.46 -9.44
C SER A 1047 -30.40 -29.22 -10.28
N LEU A 1048 -29.88 -28.16 -9.66
CA LEU A 1048 -29.40 -26.96 -10.35
C LEU A 1048 -28.20 -27.27 -11.25
N TYR A 1049 -27.27 -28.12 -10.80
CA TYR A 1049 -26.15 -28.57 -11.61
C TYR A 1049 -26.61 -29.33 -12.86
N LEU A 1050 -27.50 -30.33 -12.73
CA LEU A 1050 -28.01 -31.10 -13.87
C LEU A 1050 -28.83 -30.23 -14.85
N SER A 1051 -29.67 -29.34 -14.32
CA SER A 1051 -30.43 -28.35 -15.10
C SER A 1051 -29.55 -27.35 -15.84
N SER A 1052 -28.36 -27.06 -15.31
CA SER A 1052 -27.38 -26.17 -15.95
C SER A 1052 -26.56 -26.90 -17.00
N PHE A 1053 -26.07 -28.10 -16.66
CA PHE A 1053 -25.20 -28.92 -17.51
C PHE A 1053 -25.86 -29.26 -18.85
N SER A 1054 -27.14 -29.69 -18.81
CA SER A 1054 -27.93 -30.04 -19.99
C SER A 1054 -28.08 -28.92 -21.02
N LYS A 1055 -27.99 -27.64 -20.61
CA LYS A 1055 -28.04 -26.49 -21.52
C LYS A 1055 -26.67 -25.91 -21.86
N LYS A 1056 -25.76 -25.88 -20.89
CA LYS A 1056 -24.43 -25.29 -21.03
C LYS A 1056 -23.44 -25.95 -20.03
N PRO A 1057 -22.71 -27.00 -20.44
CA PRO A 1057 -21.80 -27.75 -19.57
C PRO A 1057 -20.70 -26.92 -18.90
N ASP A 1058 -20.26 -25.83 -19.54
CA ASP A 1058 -19.25 -24.87 -19.06
C ASP A 1058 -19.87 -23.63 -18.37
N GLY A 1059 -21.18 -23.67 -18.11
CA GLY A 1059 -21.97 -22.59 -17.54
C GLY A 1059 -21.63 -22.34 -16.07
N GLN A 1060 -21.64 -21.07 -15.66
CA GLN A 1060 -21.22 -20.69 -14.31
C GLN A 1060 -22.33 -20.72 -13.25
N VAL A 1061 -23.61 -20.76 -13.64
CA VAL A 1061 -24.75 -20.49 -12.74
C VAL A 1061 -24.80 -21.41 -11.52
N CYS A 1062 -24.68 -22.72 -11.70
CA CYS A 1062 -24.68 -23.68 -10.59
C CYS A 1062 -23.45 -23.50 -9.68
N TRP A 1063 -22.30 -23.14 -10.24
CA TRP A 1063 -21.08 -22.87 -9.49
C TRP A 1063 -21.17 -21.56 -8.70
N VAL A 1064 -21.64 -20.47 -9.30
CA VAL A 1064 -21.79 -19.18 -8.61
C VAL A 1064 -22.77 -19.27 -7.43
N ILE A 1065 -23.87 -20.02 -7.61
CA ILE A 1065 -24.96 -20.12 -6.62
C ILE A 1065 -24.69 -21.20 -5.56
N ALA A 1066 -24.11 -22.34 -5.93
CA ALA A 1066 -24.05 -23.53 -5.06
C ALA A 1066 -22.65 -24.15 -4.91
N PHE A 1067 -21.57 -23.38 -5.17
CA PHE A 1067 -20.18 -23.86 -5.21
C PHE A 1067 -19.82 -24.85 -4.11
N ARG A 1068 -19.98 -24.43 -2.84
CA ARG A 1068 -19.57 -25.20 -1.67
C ARG A 1068 -20.42 -26.46 -1.48
N ILE A 1069 -21.73 -26.36 -1.75
CA ILE A 1069 -22.63 -27.51 -1.66
C ILE A 1069 -22.27 -28.57 -2.73
N LEU A 1070 -21.93 -28.15 -3.96
CA LEU A 1070 -21.47 -29.06 -5.02
C LEU A 1070 -20.14 -29.73 -4.65
N CYS A 1071 -19.22 -29.00 -4.04
CA CYS A 1071 -17.95 -29.55 -3.52
C CYS A 1071 -18.20 -30.57 -2.40
N ASN A 1072 -19.14 -30.30 -1.49
CA ASN A 1072 -19.50 -31.21 -0.40
C ASN A 1072 -20.14 -32.50 -0.92
N ILE A 1073 -21.08 -32.42 -1.88
CA ILE A 1073 -21.68 -33.61 -2.50
C ILE A 1073 -20.59 -34.46 -3.17
N LYS A 1074 -19.66 -33.83 -3.91
CA LYS A 1074 -18.58 -34.52 -4.60
C LYS A 1074 -17.68 -35.30 -3.63
N SER A 1075 -17.27 -34.69 -2.52
CA SER A 1075 -16.37 -35.32 -1.54
C SER A 1075 -17.05 -36.45 -0.76
N GLN A 1076 -18.32 -36.28 -0.35
CA GLN A 1076 -19.10 -37.32 0.32
C GLN A 1076 -19.36 -38.54 -0.59
N MET A 1077 -19.71 -38.30 -1.86
CA MET A 1077 -19.92 -39.38 -2.82
C MET A 1077 -18.61 -40.16 -3.09
N LEU A 1078 -17.46 -39.48 -3.14
CA LEU A 1078 -16.15 -40.13 -3.27
C LEU A 1078 -15.74 -40.96 -2.04
N GLU A 1079 -16.15 -40.56 -0.84
CA GLU A 1079 -15.95 -41.33 0.39
C GLU A 1079 -16.75 -42.64 0.34
N SER A 1080 -18.05 -42.55 0.07
CA SER A 1080 -18.96 -43.71 0.01
C SER A 1080 -18.61 -44.73 -1.08
N GLU A 1081 -17.90 -44.33 -2.14
CA GLU A 1081 -17.41 -45.28 -3.16
C GLU A 1081 -16.11 -46.00 -2.77
N ARG A 1082 -15.33 -45.46 -1.83
CA ARG A 1082 -13.99 -45.97 -1.52
C ARG A 1082 -13.91 -46.83 -0.25
N ASN A 1083 -14.99 -46.90 0.55
CA ASN A 1083 -15.07 -47.69 1.78
C ASN A 1083 -13.84 -47.52 2.71
N PHE A 1084 -13.33 -46.29 2.84
CA PHE A 1084 -12.17 -46.03 3.69
C PHE A 1084 -12.51 -46.27 5.16
N SER A 1085 -11.83 -47.22 5.79
CA SER A 1085 -11.88 -47.44 7.25
C SER A 1085 -11.18 -46.33 8.06
N VAL A 1086 -10.35 -45.51 7.41
CA VAL A 1086 -9.65 -44.37 8.01
C VAL A 1086 -9.53 -43.24 6.98
N GLY A 1087 -9.95 -42.01 7.33
CA GLY A 1087 -9.62 -40.79 6.56
C GLY A 1087 -10.72 -40.20 5.67
N GLY A 1088 -11.91 -39.98 6.21
CA GLY A 1088 -13.02 -39.29 5.53
C GLY A 1088 -12.79 -37.79 5.24
N PRO A 1089 -13.67 -37.15 4.42
CA PRO A 1089 -13.60 -35.74 4.06
C PRO A 1089 -13.89 -34.88 5.29
N ARG A 1090 -13.04 -33.88 5.52
CA ARG A 1090 -13.18 -32.97 6.66
C ARG A 1090 -13.74 -31.63 6.19
N SER A 1091 -14.87 -31.22 6.75
CA SER A 1091 -15.35 -29.84 6.63
C SER A 1091 -14.39 -28.90 7.36
N ILE A 1092 -13.99 -27.82 6.71
CA ILE A 1092 -13.06 -26.82 7.26
C ILE A 1092 -13.80 -25.47 7.23
N ILE A 1093 -13.79 -24.75 8.36
CA ILE A 1093 -14.37 -23.40 8.45
C ILE A 1093 -13.53 -22.41 7.65
N ASP A 1094 -14.16 -21.34 7.14
CA ASP A 1094 -13.52 -20.42 6.18
C ASP A 1094 -12.21 -19.79 6.71
N ASP A 1095 -12.16 -19.45 8.00
CA ASP A 1095 -10.98 -18.85 8.63
C ASP A 1095 -9.78 -19.79 8.62
N VAL A 1096 -10.02 -21.07 8.98
CA VAL A 1096 -9.01 -22.14 8.90
C VAL A 1096 -8.69 -22.46 7.44
N TRP A 1097 -9.65 -22.39 6.52
CA TRP A 1097 -9.37 -22.60 5.09
C TRP A 1097 -8.41 -21.54 4.52
N GLN A 1098 -8.61 -20.26 4.82
CA GLN A 1098 -7.65 -19.24 4.43
C GLN A 1098 -6.27 -19.53 5.06
N ALA A 1099 -6.23 -20.04 6.30
CA ALA A 1099 -5.01 -20.36 7.05
C ALA A 1099 -4.18 -21.50 6.44
N LEU A 1100 -4.82 -22.40 5.70
CA LEU A 1100 -4.16 -23.58 5.15
C LEU A 1100 -3.30 -23.26 3.93
N MET A 1101 -1.99 -23.29 4.18
CA MET A 1101 -0.96 -23.36 3.15
C MET A 1101 -0.87 -24.77 2.58
N ILE A 1102 -0.64 -24.86 1.28
CA ILE A 1102 -0.49 -26.13 0.59
C ILE A 1102 0.93 -26.67 0.81
N ASP A 1103 1.03 -27.83 1.45
CA ASP A 1103 2.30 -28.50 1.70
C ASP A 1103 2.92 -29.04 0.39
N LYS A 1104 3.98 -28.36 -0.04
CA LYS A 1104 4.75 -28.70 -1.24
C LYS A 1104 5.59 -29.97 -1.08
N THR A 1105 5.77 -30.49 0.13
CA THR A 1105 6.46 -31.76 0.39
C THR A 1105 5.49 -32.93 0.22
N PHE A 1106 4.30 -32.88 0.85
CA PHE A 1106 3.22 -33.85 0.64
C PHE A 1106 2.83 -34.00 -0.84
N LEU A 1107 2.81 -32.92 -1.62
CA LEU A 1107 2.52 -32.98 -3.07
C LEU A 1107 3.62 -33.67 -3.92
N LYS A 1108 4.81 -33.92 -3.36
CA LYS A 1108 5.94 -34.54 -4.06
C LYS A 1108 6.16 -36.02 -3.71
N TYR A 1109 5.74 -36.46 -2.52
CA TYR A 1109 5.74 -37.87 -2.18
C TYR A 1109 4.56 -38.56 -2.87
N ARG A 1110 4.88 -39.53 -3.74
CA ARG A 1110 3.91 -40.24 -4.58
C ARG A 1110 3.44 -41.53 -3.92
#